data_AF-A0A939WXJ2-F1
#
_entry.id   AF-A0A939WXJ2-F1
#
_cell.length_a   1.000
_cell.length_b   1.000
_cell.length_c   1.000
_cell.angle_alpha   90.00
_cell.angle_beta   90.00
_cell.angle_gamma   90.00
#
_symmetry.space_group_name_H-M   'P 1'
#
loop_
_entity.id
_entity.type
_entity.pdbx_description
1 polymer ?
#
loop_
_entity_poly.entity_id
_entity_poly.type
_entity_poly.pdbx_seq_one_letter_code
_entity_poly.pdbx_strand_id
1 'polypeptide(L)'
;MNKLFTILCLLMLTFSSAWGQTSTAADNEELTELIAKAKDLVANEYKTNGKDALSGAIETAESAVASNVDDIAEVEALIASLKKAIDDFIKANYFIDFEKGEYYLMDLETGLMMGADNDSHGIVNELGLDITLTPNAETRRVTFDSRISNGDDQHYLGTNLNMDIDAFGWALDFQGLGFYITDGDQYISVDDKNNLIMSDTPHEWLITSKEKQMELFLENLATATPDSPMDATFLLTGANFNRNDTRNQAWTVIQGQTGEGHTFNISEGNNVNNCAEAFHTGFTISQILSASAPKGTYKLMAQGFYRQDDDEREGLPVLFVGDINAVLPECKGEETIADASEAFIQGDYPVGPISFYYDGESEMSIGIKGTAEHQWVCFDNFVLMYLGYEEPNVLVELPEGVIPQTWTIEGNFRTNSAVYQVQDDTQVAFDGNVVYMQGLSYYFEDAWIKGTYDPSTGHISFPSGQYVGEDEYGYEYMMGSYDGDVISDIIFEYDPIVQMMTLVNYVFENSSRSELNFFGYWFDVTYYAGEPIVLEPVDVPEDLVAEPYMLTALSLVPESDVWTDFTFQPQVGFDGNDVYFNGFSTDSKDMWAKGTLSDDGKTVTIPANQYIGMLDVMGIYTFDYFITAVDDEGHLVDLVLNYDAETSTFTTDQLLYINGSKLKLDYYEILDNVVISKMTDFAATPADPQVTSIGATAYFPYIKIHVPVKDTEGRLIQSEQLYYTIWYEKDGTAQQLKFTTADYSYLPYDMTEVPYNYGDDYDFYRDSEETLVYINGVDEDIKTTWTKMGIQSIYYGGGERHESNICWTENEAVTVGISDIPTNNNRERVIYDLQGRRVEAPTKGMYIINGKKVVLK
;
A
#
# COMPACT_ATOMS: atom_id res chain seq x y z
N MET A 1 59.68 37.19 23.56
CA MET A 1 59.56 38.46 22.78
C MET A 1 59.99 38.14 21.35
N ASN A 2 59.15 37.55 20.49
CA ASN A 2 57.71 37.70 20.27
C ASN A 2 57.23 39.08 19.76
N LYS A 3 58.12 39.92 19.22
CA LYS A 3 57.71 41.11 18.44
C LYS A 3 58.58 41.48 17.22
N LEU A 4 59.58 40.67 16.85
CA LEU A 4 60.39 40.93 15.64
C LEU A 4 60.21 39.89 14.51
N PHE A 5 59.71 38.70 14.81
CA PHE A 5 59.44 37.67 13.78
C PHE A 5 58.05 37.84 13.12
N THR A 6 57.16 38.64 13.71
CA THR A 6 55.82 38.93 13.18
C THR A 6 55.78 40.18 12.29
N ILE A 7 56.87 40.97 12.22
CA ILE A 7 56.93 42.21 11.43
C ILE A 7 57.74 42.07 10.14
N LEU A 8 58.61 41.06 10.00
CA LEU A 8 59.36 40.84 8.77
C LEU A 8 58.68 39.91 7.75
N CYS A 9 57.75 39.04 8.19
CA CYS A 9 56.86 38.31 7.27
C CYS A 9 55.70 39.15 6.74
N LEU A 10 55.44 40.34 7.31
CA LEU A 10 54.45 41.29 6.78
C LEU A 10 55.04 42.30 5.78
N LEU A 11 56.37 42.26 5.56
CA LEU A 11 57.09 43.07 4.56
C LEU A 11 57.40 42.31 3.26
N MET A 12 56.97 41.04 3.16
CA MET A 12 56.99 40.26 1.91
C MET A 12 55.61 40.17 1.24
N LEU A 13 54.61 40.93 1.71
CA LEU A 13 53.25 40.92 1.16
C LEU A 13 52.73 42.29 0.70
N THR A 14 53.63 43.27 0.49
CA THR A 14 53.27 44.58 -0.07
C THR A 14 54.28 45.05 -1.10
N PHE A 15 54.51 44.23 -2.13
CA PHE A 15 54.98 44.67 -3.45
C PHE A 15 54.39 43.71 -4.51
N SER A 16 53.07 43.66 -4.60
CA SER A 16 52.35 43.10 -5.75
C SER A 16 51.39 44.16 -6.28
N SER A 17 51.93 45.17 -6.95
CA SER A 17 51.15 46.00 -7.85
C SER A 17 52.06 46.57 -8.92
N ALA A 18 51.59 46.47 -10.17
CA ALA A 18 52.17 46.99 -11.41
C ALA A 18 53.24 46.13 -12.11
N TRP A 19 52.95 44.85 -12.34
CA TRP A 19 53.33 44.19 -13.59
C TRP A 19 52.03 43.74 -14.26
N GLY A 20 51.74 44.27 -15.45
CA GLY A 20 50.55 43.91 -16.23
C GLY A 20 50.53 42.41 -16.49
N GLN A 21 49.37 41.80 -16.27
CA GLN A 21 49.13 40.43 -16.73
C GLN A 21 48.97 40.49 -18.24
N THR A 22 49.70 39.63 -18.94
CA THR A 22 49.60 39.52 -20.40
C THR A 22 48.34 38.75 -20.78
N SER A 23 47.54 39.25 -21.73
CA SER A 23 46.38 38.57 -22.29
C SER A 23 46.77 37.20 -22.86
N THR A 24 45.87 36.23 -22.74
CA THR A 24 46.10 34.88 -23.27
C THR A 24 45.83 34.84 -24.78
N ALA A 25 46.25 33.75 -25.44
CA ALA A 25 45.91 33.53 -26.84
C ALA A 25 44.38 33.45 -27.04
N ALA A 26 43.64 32.93 -26.04
CA ALA A 26 42.19 32.83 -26.07
C ALA A 26 41.51 34.20 -25.98
N ASP A 27 42.00 35.13 -25.15
CA ASP A 27 41.42 36.48 -25.02
C ASP A 27 41.57 37.28 -26.33
N ASN A 28 42.71 37.12 -27.00
CA ASN A 28 42.96 37.77 -28.29
C ASN A 28 42.17 37.11 -29.45
N GLU A 29 41.92 35.81 -29.37
CA GLU A 29 41.05 35.07 -30.29
C GLU A 29 39.59 35.53 -30.13
N GLU A 30 39.07 35.61 -28.89
CA GLU A 30 37.72 36.12 -28.60
C GLU A 30 37.52 37.55 -29.12
N LEU A 31 38.48 38.45 -28.89
CA LEU A 31 38.40 39.82 -29.39
C LEU A 31 38.36 39.85 -30.94
N THR A 32 39.13 38.99 -31.60
CA THR A 32 39.18 38.90 -33.07
C THR A 32 37.87 38.35 -33.65
N GLU A 33 37.28 37.33 -33.02
CA GLU A 33 35.98 36.78 -33.40
C GLU A 33 34.84 37.79 -33.22
N LEU A 34 34.86 38.53 -32.09
CA LEU A 34 33.88 39.59 -31.83
C LEU A 34 33.95 40.72 -32.86
N ILE A 35 35.16 41.12 -33.28
CA ILE A 35 35.34 42.09 -34.36
C ILE A 35 34.72 41.58 -35.67
N ALA A 36 34.94 40.31 -36.02
CA ALA A 36 34.36 39.72 -37.23
C ALA A 36 32.83 39.71 -37.18
N LYS A 37 32.25 39.25 -36.06
CA LYS A 37 30.79 39.27 -35.84
C LYS A 37 30.20 40.68 -35.91
N ALA A 38 30.86 41.66 -35.31
CA ALA A 38 30.43 43.05 -35.34
C ALA A 38 30.45 43.64 -36.77
N LYS A 39 31.44 43.27 -37.58
CA LYS A 39 31.53 43.70 -38.99
C LYS A 39 30.42 43.12 -39.85
N ASP A 40 30.08 41.85 -39.67
CA ASP A 40 28.97 41.23 -40.38
C ASP A 40 27.64 41.93 -40.05
N LEU A 41 27.43 42.32 -38.79
CA LEU A 41 26.26 43.10 -38.37
C LEU A 41 26.19 44.47 -39.07
N VAL A 42 27.32 45.16 -39.21
CA VAL A 42 27.41 46.48 -39.87
C VAL A 42 27.33 46.37 -41.41
N ALA A 43 27.72 45.23 -41.98
CA ALA A 43 27.61 44.96 -43.42
C ALA A 43 26.15 44.84 -43.91
N ASN A 44 25.21 44.58 -43.00
CA ASN A 44 23.78 44.56 -43.32
C ASN A 44 23.29 45.97 -43.69
N GLU A 45 22.86 46.15 -44.95
CA GLU A 45 22.44 47.44 -45.50
C GLU A 45 21.10 47.93 -44.93
N TYR A 46 20.33 47.06 -44.28
CA TYR A 46 19.01 47.34 -43.73
C TYR A 46 19.04 47.77 -42.25
N LYS A 47 20.18 47.62 -41.56
CA LYS A 47 20.37 48.02 -40.15
C LYS A 47 21.15 49.34 -40.09
N THR A 48 20.48 50.43 -39.75
CA THR A 48 21.02 51.81 -39.87
C THR A 48 21.12 52.59 -38.55
N ASN A 49 20.32 52.27 -37.53
CA ASN A 49 20.34 52.96 -36.24
C ASN A 49 21.55 52.51 -35.41
N GLY A 50 22.28 53.41 -34.75
CA GLY A 50 23.45 53.02 -33.94
C GLY A 50 24.65 52.44 -34.73
N LYS A 51 24.59 52.41 -36.07
CA LYS A 51 25.66 51.89 -36.95
C LYS A 51 26.99 52.61 -36.74
N ASP A 52 26.94 53.92 -36.53
CA ASP A 52 28.13 54.74 -36.27
C ASP A 52 28.79 54.39 -34.93
N ALA A 53 27.98 54.10 -33.91
CA ALA A 53 28.48 53.73 -32.58
C ALA A 53 29.16 52.35 -32.59
N LEU A 54 28.55 51.36 -33.25
CA LEU A 54 29.15 50.04 -33.43
C LEU A 54 30.40 50.11 -34.30
N SER A 55 30.37 50.88 -35.39
CA SER A 55 31.55 51.07 -36.25
C SER A 55 32.72 51.70 -35.48
N GLY A 56 32.45 52.68 -34.60
CA GLY A 56 33.50 53.28 -33.75
C GLY A 56 34.08 52.31 -32.71
N ALA A 57 33.26 51.41 -32.16
CA ALA A 57 33.73 50.36 -31.26
C ALA A 57 34.61 49.32 -32.00
N ILE A 58 34.23 48.93 -33.22
CA ILE A 58 35.02 48.07 -34.10
C ILE A 58 36.38 48.71 -34.38
N GLU A 59 36.42 49.98 -34.82
CA GLU A 59 37.68 50.68 -35.12
C GLU A 59 38.63 50.75 -33.92
N THR A 60 38.07 50.93 -32.72
CA THR A 60 38.84 50.98 -31.46
C THR A 60 39.46 49.60 -31.16
N ALA A 61 38.67 48.53 -31.28
CA ALA A 61 39.12 47.17 -31.05
C ALA A 61 40.16 46.72 -32.10
N GLU A 62 39.95 47.04 -33.38
CA GLU A 62 40.91 46.74 -34.45
C GLU A 62 42.25 47.46 -34.29
N SER A 63 42.21 48.71 -33.82
CA SER A 63 43.41 49.49 -33.54
C SER A 63 44.23 48.85 -32.43
N ALA A 64 43.57 48.36 -31.37
CA ALA A 64 44.22 47.66 -30.27
C ALA A 64 44.90 46.36 -30.73
N VAL A 65 44.21 45.55 -31.53
CA VAL A 65 44.76 44.33 -32.14
C VAL A 65 45.97 44.66 -33.04
N ALA A 66 45.88 45.69 -33.87
CA ALA A 66 46.98 46.12 -34.75
C ALA A 66 48.22 46.62 -33.98
N SER A 67 48.01 47.16 -32.78
CA SER A 67 49.09 47.61 -31.89
C SER A 67 49.67 46.53 -30.97
N ASN A 68 49.18 45.28 -31.06
CA ASN A 68 49.53 44.17 -30.17
C ASN A 68 49.38 44.54 -28.68
N VAL A 69 48.22 45.10 -28.29
CA VAL A 69 47.90 45.30 -26.87
C VAL A 69 47.84 43.94 -26.19
N ASP A 70 48.72 43.73 -25.22
CA ASP A 70 48.82 42.50 -24.45
C ASP A 70 48.43 42.69 -22.98
N ASP A 71 47.98 43.87 -22.54
CA ASP A 71 47.48 44.04 -21.16
C ASP A 71 46.08 43.41 -21.03
N ILE A 72 45.94 42.41 -20.16
CA ILE A 72 44.69 41.65 -20.00
C ILE A 72 43.51 42.55 -19.61
N ALA A 73 43.72 43.57 -18.77
CA ALA A 73 42.65 44.44 -18.30
C ALA A 73 42.17 45.38 -19.42
N GLU A 74 43.07 45.76 -20.33
CA GLU A 74 42.74 46.56 -21.51
C GLU A 74 41.99 45.70 -22.56
N VAL A 75 42.42 44.46 -22.79
CA VAL A 75 41.75 43.52 -23.69
C VAL A 75 40.33 43.17 -23.17
N GLU A 76 40.18 42.85 -21.88
CA GLU A 76 38.87 42.59 -21.27
C GLU A 76 37.93 43.80 -21.36
N ALA A 77 38.45 45.02 -21.14
CA ALA A 77 37.66 46.24 -21.27
C ALA A 77 37.18 46.49 -22.72
N LEU A 78 38.03 46.18 -23.71
CA LEU A 78 37.67 46.27 -25.13
C LEU A 78 36.62 45.22 -25.51
N ILE A 79 36.76 43.98 -25.04
CA ILE A 79 35.76 42.92 -25.22
C ILE A 79 34.42 43.36 -24.63
N ALA A 80 34.41 43.86 -23.39
CA ALA A 80 33.19 44.31 -22.72
C ALA A 80 32.53 45.49 -23.45
N SER A 81 33.32 46.45 -23.92
CA SER A 81 32.83 47.60 -24.68
C SER A 81 32.25 47.19 -26.04
N LEU A 82 32.90 46.29 -26.76
CA LEU A 82 32.45 45.82 -28.07
C LEU A 82 31.18 44.96 -27.95
N LYS A 83 31.10 44.06 -26.95
CA LYS A 83 29.88 43.30 -26.61
C LYS A 83 28.70 44.24 -26.35
N LYS A 84 28.90 45.27 -25.52
CA LYS A 84 27.86 46.25 -25.23
C LYS A 84 27.40 47.01 -26.49
N ALA A 85 28.34 47.44 -27.33
CA ALA A 85 28.00 48.15 -28.57
C ALA A 85 27.25 47.25 -29.57
N ILE A 86 27.59 45.97 -29.64
CA ILE A 86 26.85 44.96 -30.41
C ILE A 86 25.40 44.86 -29.88
N ASP A 87 25.22 44.70 -28.57
CA ASP A 87 23.89 44.61 -27.95
C ASP A 87 23.03 45.86 -28.18
N ASP A 88 23.61 47.04 -28.02
CA ASP A 88 22.92 48.32 -28.24
C ASP A 88 22.53 48.50 -29.73
N PHE A 89 23.41 48.10 -30.66
CA PHE A 89 23.12 48.14 -32.11
C PHE A 89 22.02 47.15 -32.50
N ILE A 90 22.08 45.96 -31.93
CA ILE A 90 21.12 44.90 -32.12
C ILE A 90 19.73 45.39 -31.64
N LYS A 91 19.62 45.92 -30.41
CA LYS A 91 18.39 46.53 -29.86
C LYS A 91 17.83 47.65 -30.74
N ALA A 92 18.70 48.50 -31.29
CA ALA A 92 18.29 49.67 -32.08
C ALA A 92 17.78 49.34 -33.51
N ASN A 93 18.02 48.13 -34.01
CA ASN A 93 17.69 47.73 -35.40
C ASN A 93 16.83 46.47 -35.52
N TYR A 94 16.18 46.01 -34.47
CA TYR A 94 15.36 44.80 -34.56
C TYR A 94 14.07 45.02 -35.36
N PHE A 95 14.16 44.83 -36.68
CA PHE A 95 13.26 43.84 -37.29
C PHE A 95 13.88 42.49 -36.96
N ILE A 96 13.15 41.67 -36.21
CA ILE A 96 13.58 40.31 -35.91
C ILE A 96 13.93 39.66 -37.25
N ASP A 97 15.18 39.22 -37.40
CA ASP A 97 15.56 38.31 -38.47
C ASP A 97 14.94 36.98 -38.05
N PHE A 98 13.61 36.86 -38.23
CA PHE A 98 12.90 35.63 -37.98
C PHE A 98 13.53 34.65 -38.96
N GLU A 99 14.32 33.72 -38.45
CA GLU A 99 14.71 32.58 -39.25
C GLU A 99 13.42 31.91 -39.74
N LYS A 100 13.44 31.34 -40.95
CA LYS A 100 12.35 30.47 -41.36
C LYS A 100 12.23 29.36 -40.33
N GLY A 101 11.16 29.35 -39.56
CA GLY A 101 11.01 28.46 -38.42
C GLY A 101 9.67 28.60 -37.73
N GLU A 102 9.46 27.75 -36.74
CA GLU A 102 8.27 27.67 -35.90
C GLU A 102 8.61 28.25 -34.52
N TYR A 103 7.65 28.95 -33.91
CA TYR A 103 7.84 29.71 -32.68
C TYR A 103 6.67 29.51 -31.72
N TYR A 104 6.91 29.71 -30.43
CA TYR A 104 5.88 29.85 -29.40
C TYR A 104 5.86 31.28 -28.89
N LEU A 105 4.68 31.74 -28.50
CA LEU A 105 4.46 33.01 -27.82
C LEU A 105 4.03 32.75 -26.39
N MET A 106 4.87 33.13 -25.42
CA MET A 106 4.55 33.02 -24.00
C MET A 106 4.10 34.38 -23.47
N ASP A 107 2.97 34.41 -22.79
CA ASP A 107 2.52 35.54 -21.99
C ASP A 107 3.27 35.51 -20.65
N LEU A 108 4.06 36.54 -20.35
CA LEU A 108 4.96 36.54 -19.19
C LEU A 108 4.22 36.78 -17.87
N GLU A 109 3.01 37.33 -17.92
CA GLU A 109 2.15 37.55 -16.77
C GLU A 109 1.53 36.24 -16.26
N THR A 110 1.08 35.36 -17.17
CA THR A 110 0.48 34.06 -16.84
C THR A 110 1.49 32.92 -16.85
N GLY A 111 2.58 33.04 -17.60
CA GLY A 111 3.52 31.95 -17.88
C GLY A 111 3.01 30.92 -18.88
N LEU A 112 1.85 31.16 -19.51
CA LEU A 112 1.21 30.26 -20.46
C LEU A 112 1.52 30.67 -21.91
N MET A 113 1.34 29.74 -22.85
CA MET A 113 1.62 29.97 -24.26
C MET A 113 0.35 30.17 -25.07
N MET A 114 0.42 31.07 -26.04
CA MET A 114 -0.66 31.34 -26.99
C MET A 114 -1.10 30.07 -27.70
N GLY A 115 -2.41 29.83 -27.72
CA GLY A 115 -3.02 28.81 -28.54
C GLY A 115 -4.42 29.16 -29.03
N ALA A 116 -5.20 28.15 -29.43
CA ALA A 116 -6.56 28.32 -29.92
C ALA A 116 -7.54 27.37 -29.22
N ASP A 117 -8.77 27.82 -29.01
CA ASP A 117 -9.89 26.99 -28.59
C ASP A 117 -10.63 26.37 -29.79
N ASN A 118 -11.69 25.61 -29.49
CA ASN A 118 -12.51 24.92 -30.50
C ASN A 118 -13.33 25.86 -31.40
N ASP A 119 -13.49 27.13 -31.03
CA ASP A 119 -14.12 28.16 -31.85
C ASP A 119 -13.09 28.96 -32.67
N SER A 120 -11.84 28.46 -32.70
CA SER A 120 -10.67 29.11 -33.30
C SER A 120 -10.28 30.43 -32.64
N HIS A 121 -10.84 30.76 -31.47
CA HIS A 121 -10.47 31.97 -30.74
C HIS A 121 -9.14 31.78 -30.03
N GLY A 122 -8.34 32.84 -29.97
CA GLY A 122 -7.06 32.81 -29.28
C GLY A 122 -7.22 32.65 -27.76
N ILE A 123 -6.43 31.75 -27.19
CA ILE A 123 -6.33 31.53 -25.74
C ILE A 123 -4.85 31.44 -25.33
N VAL A 124 -4.56 31.24 -24.04
CA VAL A 124 -3.26 30.75 -23.55
C VAL A 124 -3.42 29.44 -22.77
N ASN A 125 -2.48 28.51 -22.92
CA ASN A 125 -2.44 27.24 -22.19
C ASN A 125 -1.00 26.68 -22.08
N GLU A 126 -0.82 25.53 -21.42
CA GLU A 126 0.50 24.95 -21.11
C GLU A 126 1.24 24.36 -22.32
N LEU A 127 0.54 24.03 -23.41
CA LEU A 127 1.15 23.43 -24.61
C LEU A 127 1.39 24.45 -25.72
N GLY A 128 0.50 25.43 -25.85
CA GLY A 128 0.51 26.45 -26.88
C GLY A 128 0.31 25.91 -28.31
N LEU A 129 0.30 26.84 -29.25
CA LEU A 129 0.47 26.60 -30.67
C LEU A 129 1.88 27.01 -31.07
N ASP A 130 2.60 26.12 -31.76
CA ASP A 130 3.68 26.58 -32.59
C ASP A 130 3.10 27.41 -33.76
N ILE A 131 3.75 28.49 -34.13
CA ILE A 131 3.27 29.43 -35.14
C ILE A 131 4.42 29.84 -36.06
N THR A 132 4.10 30.33 -37.26
CA THR A 132 5.12 30.94 -38.12
C THR A 132 4.94 32.44 -38.18
N LEU A 133 6.07 33.16 -38.19
CA LEU A 133 6.12 34.61 -38.12
C LEU A 133 6.61 35.14 -39.47
N THR A 134 5.79 35.93 -40.14
CA THR A 134 6.19 36.57 -41.41
C THR A 134 6.31 38.09 -41.22
N PRO A 135 7.54 38.64 -41.17
CA PRO A 135 7.73 40.08 -41.06
C PRO A 135 7.44 40.79 -42.40
N ASN A 136 6.80 41.93 -42.33
CA ASN A 136 6.65 42.86 -43.44
C ASN A 136 7.55 44.09 -43.21
N ALA A 137 8.65 44.15 -43.97
CA ALA A 137 9.65 45.21 -43.85
C ALA A 137 9.13 46.60 -44.25
N GLU A 138 8.10 46.69 -45.12
CA GLU A 138 7.54 47.97 -45.57
C GLU A 138 6.63 48.58 -44.51
N THR A 139 5.74 47.77 -43.92
CA THR A 139 4.74 48.23 -42.94
C THR A 139 5.25 48.19 -41.50
N ARG A 140 6.42 47.60 -41.29
CA ARG A 140 6.99 47.32 -39.98
C ARG A 140 6.05 46.53 -39.07
N ARG A 141 5.39 45.51 -39.63
CA ARG A 141 4.43 44.66 -38.92
C ARG A 141 4.76 43.18 -39.12
N VAL A 142 4.26 42.31 -38.25
CA VAL A 142 4.45 40.86 -38.29
C VAL A 142 3.08 40.19 -38.40
N THR A 143 2.95 39.21 -39.29
CA THR A 143 1.76 38.35 -39.34
C THR A 143 2.04 37.05 -38.60
N PHE A 144 1.10 36.61 -37.77
CA PHE A 144 1.15 35.34 -37.05
C PHE A 144 0.30 34.31 -37.80
N ASP A 145 0.94 33.31 -38.39
CA ASP A 145 0.27 32.15 -38.98
C ASP A 145 0.04 31.11 -37.88
N SER A 146 -1.22 30.94 -37.50
CA SER A 146 -1.64 30.08 -36.39
C SER A 146 -1.66 28.60 -36.78
N ARG A 147 -1.73 28.30 -38.09
CA ARG A 147 -1.99 26.98 -38.66
C ARG A 147 -3.34 26.35 -38.29
N ILE A 148 -4.25 27.13 -37.70
CA ILE A 148 -5.67 26.81 -37.56
C ILE A 148 -6.38 27.30 -38.82
N SER A 149 -6.76 26.41 -39.73
CA SER A 149 -7.23 26.77 -41.08
C SER A 149 -8.70 26.45 -41.31
N ASN A 150 -9.49 27.43 -41.71
CA ASN A 150 -10.89 27.18 -42.09
C ASN A 150 -11.10 26.65 -43.52
N GLY A 151 -10.02 26.19 -44.19
CA GLY A 151 -10.06 25.62 -45.54
C GLY A 151 -9.83 26.61 -46.70
N ASP A 152 -9.72 27.91 -46.44
CA ASP A 152 -9.23 28.94 -47.39
C ASP A 152 -7.81 29.44 -46.99
N ASP A 153 -7.30 30.53 -47.59
CA ASP A 153 -6.07 31.24 -47.18
C ASP A 153 -6.23 31.95 -45.79
N GLN A 154 -7.10 31.43 -44.93
CA GLN A 154 -7.48 31.95 -43.62
C GLN A 154 -6.95 31.05 -42.51
N HIS A 155 -5.77 31.41 -42.01
CA HIS A 155 -5.02 30.64 -41.01
C HIS A 155 -4.12 31.55 -40.15
N TYR A 156 -4.57 32.79 -39.91
CA TYR A 156 -3.79 33.82 -39.24
C TYR A 156 -4.54 34.41 -38.04
N LEU A 157 -3.78 34.94 -37.08
CA LEU A 157 -4.32 35.75 -35.98
C LEU A 157 -4.82 37.10 -36.49
N GLY A 158 -6.14 37.31 -36.48
CA GLY A 158 -6.80 38.54 -36.87
C GLY A 158 -7.10 39.50 -35.72
N THR A 159 -7.63 40.68 -36.06
CA THR A 159 -7.95 41.76 -35.08
C THR A 159 -9.10 41.43 -34.13
N ASN A 160 -9.92 40.43 -34.46
CA ASN A 160 -10.93 39.88 -33.57
C ASN A 160 -10.37 38.76 -32.66
N LEU A 161 -9.07 38.52 -32.73
CA LEU A 161 -8.33 37.49 -31.98
C LEU A 161 -8.71 36.04 -32.34
N ASN A 162 -9.42 35.85 -33.45
CA ASN A 162 -9.55 34.53 -34.03
C ASN A 162 -8.29 34.16 -34.81
N MET A 163 -7.97 32.88 -34.80
CA MET A 163 -6.77 32.27 -35.35
C MET A 163 -6.99 31.72 -36.77
N ASP A 164 -8.21 31.69 -37.28
CA ASP A 164 -8.59 31.08 -38.56
C ASP A 164 -9.13 32.10 -39.58
N ILE A 165 -8.54 33.30 -39.61
CA ILE A 165 -8.98 34.42 -40.45
C ILE A 165 -7.86 34.96 -41.35
N ASP A 166 -8.18 35.97 -42.17
CA ASP A 166 -7.24 36.68 -43.03
C ASP A 166 -6.06 37.28 -42.24
N ALA A 167 -4.88 37.29 -42.86
CA ALA A 167 -3.66 37.83 -42.28
C ALA A 167 -3.81 39.29 -41.83
N PHE A 168 -3.46 39.55 -40.56
CA PHE A 168 -3.31 40.90 -40.02
C PHE A 168 -1.86 41.17 -39.60
N GLY A 169 -1.36 42.36 -39.95
CA GLY A 169 -0.03 42.79 -39.55
C GLY A 169 -0.07 43.47 -38.18
N TRP A 170 0.51 42.83 -37.17
CA TRP A 170 0.64 43.33 -35.81
C TRP A 170 1.94 44.11 -35.62
N ALA A 171 1.90 45.16 -34.80
CA ALA A 171 3.11 45.85 -34.35
C ALA A 171 3.60 45.23 -33.04
N LEU A 172 4.93 45.12 -32.91
CA LEU A 172 5.60 44.63 -31.71
C LEU A 172 6.30 45.80 -31.00
N ASP A 173 5.92 46.09 -29.77
CA ASP A 173 6.49 47.17 -28.94
C ASP A 173 7.40 46.58 -27.85
N PHE A 174 8.70 46.51 -28.14
CA PHE A 174 9.68 45.78 -27.33
C PHE A 174 9.93 46.40 -25.95
N GLN A 175 9.93 45.55 -24.92
CA GLN A 175 10.24 45.86 -23.53
C GLN A 175 11.40 44.99 -23.06
N GLY A 176 12.63 45.50 -23.11
CA GLY A 176 13.79 44.73 -22.63
C GLY A 176 14.01 43.42 -23.40
N LEU A 177 13.60 42.28 -22.82
CA LEU A 177 13.66 40.94 -23.42
C LEU A 177 12.33 40.47 -24.04
N GLY A 178 11.18 41.06 -23.66
CA GLY A 178 9.87 40.77 -24.23
C GLY A 178 9.33 41.91 -25.12
N PHE A 179 8.03 41.87 -25.44
CA PHE A 179 7.35 42.88 -26.25
C PHE A 179 5.82 42.87 -26.05
N TYR A 180 5.17 43.99 -26.33
CA TYR A 180 3.71 44.08 -26.43
C TYR A 180 3.26 43.87 -27.87
N ILE A 181 2.14 43.17 -28.08
CA ILE A 181 1.54 42.98 -29.41
C ILE A 181 0.36 43.96 -29.54
N THR A 182 0.34 44.79 -30.58
CA THR A 182 -0.69 45.83 -30.77
C THR A 182 -1.15 45.98 -32.22
N ASP A 183 -2.43 46.31 -32.39
CA ASP A 183 -3.01 46.66 -33.69
C ASP A 183 -2.74 48.13 -34.09
N GLY A 184 -2.27 48.94 -33.13
CA GLY A 184 -2.02 50.37 -33.21
C GLY A 184 -2.87 51.21 -32.26
N ASP A 185 -3.98 50.66 -31.76
CA ASP A 185 -4.91 51.33 -30.83
C ASP A 185 -4.94 50.62 -29.47
N GLN A 186 -4.99 49.29 -29.47
CA GLN A 186 -5.03 48.45 -28.26
C GLN A 186 -3.99 47.33 -28.32
N TYR A 187 -3.82 46.62 -27.21
CA TYR A 187 -2.85 45.55 -27.03
C TYR A 187 -3.53 44.19 -26.88
N ILE A 188 -2.87 43.13 -27.33
CA ILE A 188 -3.26 41.77 -26.97
C ILE A 188 -2.89 41.53 -25.51
N SER A 189 -3.86 41.05 -24.74
CA SER A 189 -3.71 40.70 -23.32
C SER A 189 -4.53 39.46 -23.01
N VAL A 190 -4.44 38.97 -21.78
CA VAL A 190 -5.11 37.73 -21.36
C VAL A 190 -6.11 38.05 -20.24
N ASP A 191 -7.34 37.53 -20.35
CA ASP A 191 -8.36 37.65 -19.31
C ASP A 191 -8.22 36.60 -18.19
N ASP A 192 -9.08 36.65 -17.19
CA ASP A 192 -9.07 35.73 -16.04
C ASP A 192 -9.48 34.28 -16.39
N LYS A 193 -9.87 34.02 -17.63
CA LYS A 193 -10.24 32.72 -18.17
C LYS A 193 -9.27 32.26 -19.26
N ASN A 194 -8.10 32.88 -19.34
CA ASN A 194 -7.05 32.60 -20.31
C ASN A 194 -7.42 32.88 -21.78
N ASN A 195 -8.45 33.70 -22.05
CA ASN A 195 -8.77 34.13 -23.41
C ASN A 195 -7.91 35.31 -23.82
N LEU A 196 -7.54 35.39 -25.09
CA LEU A 196 -6.95 36.61 -25.64
C LEU A 196 -8.03 37.70 -25.73
N ILE A 197 -7.67 38.91 -25.29
CA ILE A 197 -8.53 40.09 -25.37
C ILE A 197 -7.77 41.30 -25.91
N MET A 198 -8.51 42.22 -26.56
CA MET A 198 -7.98 43.54 -26.90
C MET A 198 -8.18 44.48 -25.71
N SER A 199 -7.08 45.08 -25.23
CA SER A 199 -7.03 45.82 -23.97
C SER A 199 -6.18 47.08 -24.08
N ASP A 200 -6.51 48.12 -23.31
CA ASP A 200 -5.65 49.30 -23.15
C ASP A 200 -4.49 49.04 -22.18
N THR A 201 -4.56 47.95 -21.41
CA THR A 201 -3.51 47.51 -20.49
C THR A 201 -2.75 46.36 -21.15
N PRO A 202 -1.48 46.55 -21.56
CA PRO A 202 -0.71 45.53 -22.27
C PRO A 202 -0.23 44.41 -21.33
N HIS A 203 -0.11 43.20 -21.88
CA HIS A 203 0.67 42.10 -21.33
C HIS A 203 1.98 41.94 -22.12
N GLU A 204 3.07 41.55 -21.46
CA GLU A 204 4.38 41.32 -22.04
C GLU A 204 4.51 39.90 -22.59
N TRP A 205 4.90 39.78 -23.86
CA TRP A 205 5.05 38.52 -24.57
C TRP A 205 6.52 38.21 -24.83
N LEU A 206 6.85 36.91 -24.82
CA LEU A 206 8.16 36.36 -25.19
C LEU A 206 8.02 35.43 -26.40
N ILE A 207 8.92 35.55 -27.37
CA ILE A 207 9.04 34.61 -28.49
C ILE A 207 10.16 33.62 -28.20
N THR A 208 9.84 32.35 -28.33
CA THR A 208 10.81 31.25 -28.25
C THR A 208 10.73 30.43 -29.52
N SER A 209 11.86 30.08 -30.14
CA SER A 209 11.86 29.10 -31.25
C SER A 209 11.35 27.75 -30.77
N LYS A 210 10.66 26.97 -31.62
CA LYS A 210 10.18 25.62 -31.29
C LYS A 210 11.28 24.71 -30.74
N GLU A 211 12.49 24.75 -31.31
CA GLU A 211 13.65 24.00 -30.81
C GLU A 211 13.98 24.38 -29.36
N LYS A 212 14.18 25.68 -29.09
CA LYS A 212 14.43 26.14 -27.72
C LYS A 212 13.29 25.84 -26.75
N GLN A 213 12.03 25.95 -27.19
CA GLN A 213 10.90 25.63 -26.33
C GLN A 213 10.86 24.13 -26.01
N MET A 214 11.19 23.29 -26.99
CA MET A 214 11.32 21.84 -26.79
C MET A 214 12.43 21.52 -25.79
N GLU A 215 13.59 22.20 -25.85
CA GLU A 215 14.64 22.05 -24.82
C GLU A 215 14.10 22.36 -23.41
N LEU A 216 13.35 23.46 -23.26
CA LEU A 216 12.78 23.85 -21.95
C LEU A 216 11.76 22.82 -21.44
N PHE A 217 10.92 22.28 -22.33
CA PHE A 217 10.01 21.20 -21.97
C PHE A 217 10.75 19.94 -21.54
N LEU A 218 11.80 19.54 -22.25
CA LEU A 218 12.62 18.38 -21.90
C LEU A 218 13.41 18.58 -20.61
N GLU A 219 13.93 19.79 -20.35
CA GLU A 219 14.56 20.16 -19.08
C GLU A 219 13.56 20.04 -17.91
N ASN A 220 12.30 20.43 -18.12
CA ASN A 220 11.26 20.26 -17.11
C ASN A 220 10.97 18.77 -16.82
N LEU A 221 10.91 17.93 -17.86
CA LEU A 221 10.71 16.48 -17.70
C LEU A 221 11.82 15.81 -16.88
N ALA A 222 13.06 16.32 -16.92
CA ALA A 222 14.17 15.77 -16.13
C ALA A 222 13.97 15.84 -14.61
N THR A 223 12.99 16.62 -14.15
CA THR A 223 12.62 16.74 -12.73
C THR A 223 11.51 15.77 -12.30
N ALA A 224 10.95 15.00 -13.23
CA ALA A 224 9.84 14.09 -12.96
C ALA A 224 10.24 12.91 -12.08
N THR A 225 9.32 12.50 -11.21
CA THR A 225 9.40 11.27 -10.40
C THR A 225 8.06 10.52 -10.46
N PRO A 226 7.98 9.25 -10.02
CA PRO A 226 6.71 8.53 -9.96
C PRO A 226 5.63 9.25 -9.11
N ASP A 227 6.05 9.92 -8.04
CA ASP A 227 5.19 10.68 -7.13
C ASP A 227 4.88 12.10 -7.63
N SER A 228 5.66 12.62 -8.58
CA SER A 228 5.50 13.95 -9.17
C SER A 228 5.70 13.87 -10.69
N PRO A 229 4.78 13.24 -11.43
CA PRO A 229 4.87 13.11 -12.88
C PRO A 229 4.71 14.45 -13.58
N MET A 230 5.35 14.61 -14.74
CA MET A 230 5.30 15.82 -15.55
C MET A 230 4.53 15.57 -16.86
N ASP A 231 3.80 16.58 -17.34
CA ASP A 231 3.09 16.51 -18.62
C ASP A 231 4.11 16.48 -19.79
N ALA A 232 4.05 15.41 -20.57
CA ALA A 232 4.86 15.14 -21.75
C ALA A 232 4.03 15.12 -23.04
N THR A 233 2.78 15.61 -23.01
CA THR A 233 1.83 15.61 -24.13
C THR A 233 2.35 16.41 -25.33
N PHE A 234 3.24 17.38 -25.11
CA PHE A 234 3.93 18.11 -26.20
C PHE A 234 4.74 17.20 -27.14
N LEU A 235 5.05 15.96 -26.74
CA LEU A 235 5.67 14.94 -27.59
C LEU A 235 4.69 14.33 -28.61
N LEU A 236 3.39 14.59 -28.46
CA LEU A 236 2.32 14.18 -29.35
C LEU A 236 1.75 15.42 -30.06
N THR A 237 2.14 15.65 -31.30
CA THR A 237 1.65 16.79 -32.09
C THR A 237 0.18 16.59 -32.43
N GLY A 238 -0.68 17.56 -32.09
CA GLY A 238 -2.13 17.48 -32.33
C GLY A 238 -2.85 16.48 -31.41
N ALA A 239 -2.41 16.37 -30.15
CA ALA A 239 -2.95 15.42 -29.17
C ALA A 239 -4.45 15.57 -28.88
N ASN A 240 -5.00 16.78 -29.07
CA ASN A 240 -6.39 17.12 -28.75
C ASN A 240 -7.26 17.30 -30.01
N PHE A 241 -6.80 16.83 -31.17
CA PHE A 241 -7.52 16.92 -32.45
C PHE A 241 -8.30 18.22 -32.64
N ASN A 242 -7.68 19.35 -32.27
CA ASN A 242 -8.35 20.63 -32.19
C ASN A 242 -8.96 20.95 -33.54
N ARG A 243 -10.13 21.60 -33.50
CA ARG A 243 -10.84 21.97 -34.71
C ARG A 243 -9.95 22.79 -35.64
N ASN A 244 -9.96 22.43 -36.92
CA ASN A 244 -9.26 23.11 -38.00
C ASN A 244 -7.72 23.12 -37.86
N ASP A 245 -7.17 22.35 -36.93
CA ASP A 245 -5.72 22.33 -36.69
C ASP A 245 -5.00 21.48 -37.74
N THR A 246 -4.24 22.15 -38.60
CA THR A 246 -3.49 21.46 -39.66
C THR A 246 -2.37 20.57 -39.13
N ARG A 247 -1.96 20.71 -37.86
CA ARG A 247 -0.99 19.82 -37.21
C ARG A 247 -1.52 18.41 -36.95
N ASN A 248 -2.84 18.21 -37.01
CA ASN A 248 -3.45 16.89 -36.92
C ASN A 248 -2.90 15.93 -38.00
N GLN A 249 -2.31 16.45 -39.09
CA GLN A 249 -1.60 15.70 -40.13
C GLN A 249 -0.34 14.97 -39.64
N ALA A 250 0.15 15.26 -38.43
CA ALA A 250 1.22 14.49 -37.80
C ALA A 250 0.78 13.06 -37.44
N TRP A 251 -0.53 12.80 -37.35
CA TRP A 251 -1.08 11.47 -37.12
C TRP A 251 -1.15 10.65 -38.41
N THR A 252 -0.53 9.47 -38.38
CA THR A 252 -0.61 8.50 -39.48
C THR A 252 -1.92 7.72 -39.36
N VAL A 253 -2.73 7.77 -40.42
CA VAL A 253 -4.02 7.08 -40.51
C VAL A 253 -3.95 5.94 -41.51
N ILE A 254 -4.32 4.74 -41.08
CA ILE A 254 -4.49 3.55 -41.91
C ILE A 254 -5.97 3.15 -41.84
N GLN A 255 -6.65 3.12 -42.98
CA GLN A 255 -8.07 2.75 -43.08
C GLN A 255 -8.22 1.36 -43.72
N GLY A 256 -9.12 0.55 -43.17
CA GLY A 256 -9.37 -0.83 -43.60
C GLY A 256 -10.31 -0.97 -44.81
N GLN A 257 -11.21 0.00 -45.05
CA GLN A 257 -12.20 -0.04 -46.15
C GLN A 257 -12.49 1.38 -46.69
N THR A 258 -12.69 1.53 -48.00
CA THR A 258 -13.14 2.78 -48.65
C THR A 258 -14.42 2.51 -49.46
N GLY A 259 -15.54 3.12 -49.08
CA GLY A 259 -16.85 2.97 -49.75
C GLY A 259 -17.87 4.02 -49.31
N GLU A 260 -18.99 4.17 -50.03
CA GLU A 260 -20.07 5.10 -49.65
C GLU A 260 -20.60 4.76 -48.25
N GLY A 261 -20.53 5.72 -47.32
CA GLY A 261 -21.05 5.59 -45.95
C GLY A 261 -20.01 5.31 -44.86
N HIS A 262 -18.76 5.01 -45.23
CA HIS A 262 -17.64 4.83 -44.30
C HIS A 262 -16.83 6.13 -44.21
N THR A 263 -16.69 6.71 -43.02
CA THR A 263 -15.96 7.98 -42.84
C THR A 263 -14.97 7.91 -41.69
N PHE A 264 -13.82 8.56 -41.88
CA PHE A 264 -12.84 8.79 -40.82
C PHE A 264 -12.45 10.26 -40.91
N ASN A 265 -12.66 11.00 -39.83
CA ASN A 265 -12.42 12.43 -39.78
C ASN A 265 -11.52 12.73 -38.58
N ILE A 266 -10.37 13.32 -38.86
CA ILE A 266 -9.59 14.09 -37.89
C ILE A 266 -9.95 15.55 -38.13
N SER A 267 -10.19 16.36 -37.10
CA SER A 267 -10.77 17.71 -37.21
C SER A 267 -9.88 18.72 -37.95
N GLU A 268 -9.58 18.52 -39.24
CA GLU A 268 -8.71 19.37 -40.07
C GLU A 268 -9.48 20.13 -41.16
N GLY A 269 -8.95 21.30 -41.59
CA GLY A 269 -9.53 22.10 -42.69
C GLY A 269 -10.86 22.78 -42.33
N ASN A 270 -11.79 22.94 -43.28
CA ASN A 270 -13.12 23.51 -42.98
C ASN A 270 -14.05 22.47 -42.33
N ASN A 271 -13.73 22.06 -41.10
CA ASN A 271 -14.51 21.06 -40.37
C ASN A 271 -15.37 21.73 -39.28
N VAL A 272 -16.52 21.12 -39.00
CA VAL A 272 -17.41 21.48 -37.88
C VAL A 272 -17.26 20.52 -36.71
N ASN A 273 -16.51 19.43 -36.88
CA ASN A 273 -16.19 18.47 -35.84
C ASN A 273 -15.10 19.04 -34.93
N ASN A 274 -15.27 18.81 -33.63
CA ASN A 274 -14.34 19.27 -32.59
C ASN A 274 -13.50 18.13 -31.99
N CYS A 275 -13.72 16.89 -32.44
CA CYS A 275 -12.98 15.70 -32.03
C CYS A 275 -12.87 14.73 -33.22
N ALA A 276 -11.99 13.74 -33.12
CA ALA A 276 -11.80 12.76 -34.17
C ALA A 276 -12.87 11.65 -34.12
N GLU A 277 -13.29 11.17 -35.30
CA GLU A 277 -14.27 10.10 -35.42
C GLU A 277 -13.92 9.07 -36.49
N ALA A 278 -14.30 7.83 -36.23
CA ALA A 278 -14.36 6.74 -37.19
C ALA A 278 -15.78 6.17 -37.23
N PHE A 279 -16.45 6.26 -38.37
CA PHE A 279 -17.80 5.75 -38.57
C PHE A 279 -17.79 4.56 -39.51
N HIS A 280 -18.19 3.40 -38.96
CA HIS A 280 -18.37 2.13 -39.66
C HIS A 280 -17.12 1.63 -40.38
N THR A 281 -15.92 2.06 -40.00
CA THR A 281 -14.69 1.70 -40.72
C THR A 281 -13.62 1.18 -39.77
N GLY A 282 -12.91 0.13 -40.18
CA GLY A 282 -11.70 -0.30 -39.50
C GLY A 282 -10.61 0.75 -39.67
N PHE A 283 -9.89 1.09 -38.60
CA PHE A 283 -8.89 2.14 -38.63
C PHE A 283 -7.74 1.89 -37.66
N THR A 284 -6.63 2.52 -37.93
CA THR A 284 -5.55 2.77 -36.98
C THR A 284 -5.11 4.21 -37.18
N ILE A 285 -5.16 5.00 -36.13
CA ILE A 285 -4.56 6.33 -36.08
C ILE A 285 -3.44 6.29 -35.06
N SER A 286 -2.26 6.74 -35.45
CA SER A 286 -1.08 6.66 -34.58
C SER A 286 -0.04 7.72 -34.86
N GLN A 287 0.73 8.04 -33.84
CA GLN A 287 1.97 8.79 -33.94
C GLN A 287 3.10 7.93 -33.35
N ILE A 288 4.31 8.07 -33.87
CA ILE A 288 5.49 7.48 -33.23
C ILE A 288 5.94 8.47 -32.17
N LEU A 289 6.13 8.00 -30.94
CA LEU A 289 6.70 8.81 -29.87
C LEU A 289 8.03 9.40 -30.35
N SER A 290 8.16 10.73 -30.23
CA SER A 290 9.31 11.46 -30.77
C SER A 290 10.63 10.82 -30.33
N ALA A 291 11.60 10.74 -31.24
CA ALA A 291 12.97 10.30 -30.91
C ALA A 291 13.67 11.23 -29.90
N SER A 292 13.13 12.43 -29.65
CA SER A 292 13.58 13.34 -28.60
C SER A 292 12.98 13.04 -27.23
N ALA A 293 12.05 12.08 -27.11
CA ALA A 293 11.44 11.71 -25.85
C ALA A 293 12.50 11.09 -24.91
N PRO A 294 12.57 11.51 -23.64
CA PRO A 294 13.53 10.95 -22.70
C PRO A 294 13.22 9.46 -22.42
N LYS A 295 14.27 8.67 -22.23
CA LYS A 295 14.13 7.30 -21.68
C LYS A 295 13.41 7.35 -20.32
N GLY A 296 12.60 6.35 -20.01
CA GLY A 296 11.93 6.25 -18.70
C GLY A 296 10.48 5.81 -18.79
N THR A 297 9.75 5.99 -17.69
CA THR A 297 8.38 5.49 -17.55
C THR A 297 7.36 6.55 -17.92
N TYR A 298 6.33 6.15 -18.66
CA TYR A 298 5.24 7.00 -19.12
C TYR A 298 3.88 6.41 -18.76
N LYS A 299 2.88 7.29 -18.66
CA LYS A 299 1.45 6.94 -18.61
C LYS A 299 0.72 7.62 -19.76
N LEU A 300 0.02 6.84 -20.56
CA LEU A 300 -0.83 7.34 -21.64
C LEU A 300 -2.30 7.24 -21.24
N MET A 301 -3.03 8.33 -21.45
CA MET A 301 -4.48 8.41 -21.35
C MET A 301 -5.04 9.08 -22.60
N ALA A 302 -6.31 8.86 -22.87
CA ALA A 302 -7.09 9.64 -23.82
C ALA A 302 -8.55 9.70 -23.35
N GLN A 303 -9.38 10.45 -24.05
CA GLN A 303 -10.83 10.30 -23.96
C GLN A 303 -11.34 9.65 -25.23
N GLY A 304 -12.32 8.76 -25.09
CA GLY A 304 -12.93 8.15 -26.25
C GLY A 304 -13.93 7.08 -25.89
N PHE A 305 -14.88 6.85 -26.77
CA PHE A 305 -15.88 5.81 -26.62
C PHE A 305 -16.18 5.17 -27.97
N TYR A 306 -16.88 4.03 -27.91
CA TYR A 306 -17.51 3.45 -29.09
C TYR A 306 -19.00 3.25 -28.90
N ARG A 307 -19.75 3.35 -30.00
CA ARG A 307 -21.13 2.90 -30.12
C ARG A 307 -21.19 1.72 -31.07
N GLN A 308 -21.87 0.67 -30.66
CA GLN A 308 -22.12 -0.51 -31.48
C GLN A 308 -23.56 -0.45 -32.03
N ASP A 309 -23.72 -0.67 -33.33
CA ASP A 309 -25.05 -0.68 -33.96
C ASP A 309 -25.74 -2.06 -33.91
N ASP A 310 -25.00 -3.12 -33.58
CA ASP A 310 -25.48 -4.50 -33.46
C ASP A 310 -24.97 -5.23 -32.19
N ASP A 311 -25.23 -6.54 -32.09
CA ASP A 311 -24.79 -7.36 -30.96
C ASP A 311 -23.36 -7.94 -31.15
N GLU A 312 -22.64 -7.59 -32.23
CA GLU A 312 -21.29 -8.11 -32.49
C GLU A 312 -20.25 -7.43 -31.60
N ARG A 313 -19.42 -8.23 -30.92
CA ARG A 313 -18.46 -7.75 -29.90
C ARG A 313 -17.00 -8.05 -30.26
N GLU A 314 -16.72 -8.48 -31.48
CA GLU A 314 -15.35 -8.72 -31.94
C GLU A 314 -14.69 -7.42 -32.40
N GLY A 315 -13.40 -7.23 -32.11
CA GLY A 315 -12.64 -6.11 -32.66
C GLY A 315 -12.91 -4.74 -32.03
N LEU A 316 -13.22 -4.71 -30.73
CA LEU A 316 -13.45 -3.47 -29.98
C LEU A 316 -12.29 -2.48 -30.13
N PRO A 317 -12.58 -1.16 -30.18
CA PRO A 317 -11.54 -0.16 -30.35
C PRO A 317 -10.74 -0.01 -29.05
N VAL A 318 -9.45 0.21 -29.22
CA VAL A 318 -8.49 0.30 -28.11
C VAL A 318 -7.59 1.51 -28.25
N LEU A 319 -7.29 2.17 -27.13
CA LEU A 319 -6.09 2.97 -26.94
C LEU A 319 -4.90 2.00 -26.89
N PHE A 320 -3.78 2.32 -27.53
CA PHE A 320 -2.62 1.43 -27.54
C PHE A 320 -1.28 2.15 -27.46
N VAL A 321 -0.30 1.41 -26.94
CA VAL A 321 1.13 1.71 -26.96
C VAL A 321 1.87 0.43 -27.36
N GLY A 322 2.40 0.38 -28.58
CA GLY A 322 2.91 -0.86 -29.16
C GLY A 322 1.86 -1.98 -29.12
N ASP A 323 2.15 -3.05 -28.37
CA ASP A 323 1.25 -4.19 -28.18
C ASP A 323 0.31 -4.04 -26.97
N ILE A 324 0.61 -3.11 -26.05
CA ILE A 324 -0.19 -2.85 -24.85
C ILE A 324 -1.43 -2.06 -25.27
N ASN A 325 -2.60 -2.43 -24.76
CA ASN A 325 -3.86 -1.80 -25.14
C ASN A 325 -4.88 -1.71 -24.00
N ALA A 326 -5.75 -0.70 -24.08
CA ALA A 326 -6.88 -0.47 -23.19
C ALA A 326 -8.16 -0.26 -24.03
N VAL A 327 -9.21 -1.02 -23.73
CA VAL A 327 -10.48 -0.97 -24.47
C VAL A 327 -11.23 0.33 -24.17
N LEU A 328 -11.72 1.00 -25.22
CA LEU A 328 -12.56 2.18 -25.05
C LEU A 328 -13.91 1.81 -24.42
N PRO A 329 -14.49 2.64 -23.55
CA PRO A 329 -15.83 2.43 -23.02
C PRO A 329 -16.92 2.45 -24.11
N GLU A 330 -17.99 1.68 -23.89
CA GLU A 330 -19.18 1.72 -24.75
C GLU A 330 -20.11 2.88 -24.32
N CYS A 331 -20.51 3.72 -25.28
CA CYS A 331 -21.57 4.70 -25.08
C CYS A 331 -22.96 4.06 -25.27
N LYS A 332 -23.85 4.23 -24.29
CA LYS A 332 -25.22 3.71 -24.29
C LYS A 332 -26.23 4.85 -24.46
N GLY A 333 -26.33 5.40 -25.67
CA GLY A 333 -27.22 6.53 -25.98
C GLY A 333 -27.19 6.96 -27.45
N GLU A 334 -28.11 7.85 -27.82
CA GLU A 334 -28.00 8.64 -29.04
C GLU A 334 -27.08 9.83 -28.74
N GLU A 335 -25.87 9.81 -29.28
CA GLU A 335 -24.91 10.91 -29.21
C GLU A 335 -24.59 11.40 -30.62
N THR A 336 -24.42 12.72 -30.76
CA THR A 336 -23.86 13.37 -31.94
C THR A 336 -22.39 13.73 -31.72
N ILE A 337 -21.68 14.12 -32.77
CA ILE A 337 -20.28 14.58 -32.64
C ILE A 337 -20.14 15.81 -31.71
N ALA A 338 -21.18 16.64 -31.64
CA ALA A 338 -21.22 17.79 -30.73
C ALA A 338 -21.37 17.34 -29.28
N ASP A 339 -22.21 16.32 -29.03
CA ASP A 339 -22.38 15.76 -27.69
C ASP A 339 -21.12 15.03 -27.22
N ALA A 340 -20.43 14.33 -28.13
CA ALA A 340 -19.12 13.71 -27.86
C ALA A 340 -18.08 14.75 -27.42
N SER A 341 -17.98 15.87 -28.15
CA SER A 341 -17.07 16.97 -27.80
C SER A 341 -17.39 17.60 -26.45
N GLU A 342 -18.67 17.85 -26.16
CA GLU A 342 -19.09 18.39 -24.86
C GLU A 342 -18.78 17.41 -23.72
N ALA A 343 -19.00 16.10 -23.92
CA ALA A 343 -18.61 15.08 -22.96
C ALA A 343 -17.09 15.07 -22.72
N PHE A 344 -16.29 15.23 -23.77
CA PHE A 344 -14.83 15.32 -23.62
C PHE A 344 -14.40 16.56 -22.85
N ILE A 345 -14.99 17.73 -23.11
CA ILE A 345 -14.76 18.97 -22.34
C ILE A 345 -15.10 18.77 -20.84
N GLN A 346 -16.11 17.96 -20.52
CA GLN A 346 -16.50 17.64 -19.15
C GLN A 346 -15.63 16.57 -18.47
N GLY A 347 -14.69 15.95 -19.20
CA GLY A 347 -13.82 14.91 -18.68
C GLY A 347 -14.40 13.48 -18.76
N ASP A 348 -15.51 13.28 -19.48
CA ASP A 348 -16.15 11.97 -19.60
C ASP A 348 -15.40 11.02 -20.55
N TYR A 349 -15.71 9.72 -20.45
CA TYR A 349 -15.12 8.64 -21.26
C TYR A 349 -13.58 8.55 -21.21
N PRO A 350 -12.93 8.58 -20.03
CA PRO A 350 -11.49 8.37 -19.95
C PRO A 350 -11.13 6.92 -20.35
N VAL A 351 -10.03 6.76 -21.06
CA VAL A 351 -9.43 5.46 -21.40
C VAL A 351 -7.95 5.45 -21.03
N GLY A 352 -7.49 4.34 -20.43
CA GLY A 352 -6.19 4.24 -19.75
C GLY A 352 -6.32 4.42 -18.23
N PRO A 353 -5.21 4.68 -17.50
CA PRO A 353 -3.86 4.89 -18.02
C PRO A 353 -3.18 3.59 -18.48
N ILE A 354 -2.51 3.63 -19.64
CA ILE A 354 -1.53 2.61 -20.04
C ILE A 354 -0.17 3.03 -19.51
N SER A 355 0.41 2.26 -18.60
CA SER A 355 1.79 2.50 -18.12
C SER A 355 2.77 1.71 -18.99
N PHE A 356 3.84 2.36 -19.45
CA PHE A 356 4.88 1.71 -20.26
C PHE A 356 6.25 2.35 -20.05
N TYR A 357 7.30 1.57 -20.29
CA TYR A 357 8.67 2.07 -20.30
C TYR A 357 9.13 2.31 -21.73
N TYR A 358 9.77 3.46 -21.96
CA TYR A 358 10.40 3.82 -23.22
C TYR A 358 11.92 3.78 -23.06
N ASP A 359 12.60 3.00 -23.91
CA ASP A 359 14.05 2.81 -23.86
C ASP A 359 14.87 3.95 -24.47
N GLY A 360 14.21 4.86 -25.21
CA GLY A 360 14.88 5.96 -25.93
C GLY A 360 15.40 5.58 -27.32
N GLU A 361 15.23 4.32 -27.76
CA GLU A 361 15.78 3.82 -29.03
C GLU A 361 14.73 3.15 -29.92
N SER A 362 13.79 2.40 -29.32
CA SER A 362 12.76 1.68 -30.05
C SER A 362 11.72 2.64 -30.66
N GLU A 363 11.16 2.29 -31.82
CA GLU A 363 10.00 3.02 -32.33
C GLU A 363 8.76 2.62 -31.51
N MET A 364 8.21 3.58 -30.74
CA MET A 364 7.01 3.34 -29.94
C MET A 364 5.79 3.98 -30.61
N SER A 365 4.88 3.15 -31.13
CA SER A 365 3.63 3.64 -31.74
C SER A 365 2.55 3.82 -30.69
N ILE A 366 1.94 5.01 -30.66
CA ILE A 366 0.89 5.42 -29.73
C ILE A 366 -0.34 5.81 -30.55
N GLY A 367 -1.54 5.37 -30.15
CA GLY A 367 -2.75 5.81 -30.82
C GLY A 367 -4.01 5.01 -30.49
N ILE A 368 -4.98 5.05 -31.40
CA ILE A 368 -6.24 4.30 -31.30
C ILE A 368 -6.43 3.44 -32.54
N LYS A 369 -6.90 2.21 -32.35
CA LYS A 369 -7.25 1.30 -33.45
C LYS A 369 -8.55 0.57 -33.16
N GLY A 370 -9.29 0.27 -34.22
CA GLY A 370 -10.52 -0.53 -34.17
C GLY A 370 -10.69 -1.30 -35.48
N THR A 371 -11.30 -2.48 -35.41
CA THR A 371 -11.39 -3.37 -36.59
C THR A 371 -12.81 -3.63 -37.06
N ALA A 372 -13.83 -3.23 -36.30
CA ALA A 372 -15.22 -3.52 -36.63
C ALA A 372 -15.86 -2.45 -37.53
N GLU A 373 -16.63 -2.89 -38.51
CA GLU A 373 -17.29 -2.05 -39.52
C GLU A 373 -18.71 -1.59 -39.10
N HIS A 374 -19.15 -1.93 -37.87
CA HIS A 374 -20.47 -1.61 -37.32
C HIS A 374 -20.39 -0.72 -36.08
N GLN A 375 -19.24 -0.04 -35.92
CA GLN A 375 -18.95 0.84 -34.79
C GLN A 375 -18.83 2.30 -35.22
N TRP A 376 -19.29 3.20 -34.36
CA TRP A 376 -18.90 4.60 -34.38
C TRP A 376 -17.98 4.87 -33.20
N VAL A 377 -16.77 5.33 -33.47
CA VAL A 377 -15.75 5.60 -32.45
C VAL A 377 -15.44 7.08 -32.46
N CYS A 378 -15.53 7.72 -31.30
CA CYS A 378 -15.11 9.10 -31.09
C CYS A 378 -13.97 9.13 -30.08
N PHE A 379 -12.98 9.97 -30.31
CA PHE A 379 -11.83 10.08 -29.41
C PHE A 379 -11.16 11.45 -29.51
N ASP A 380 -10.51 11.82 -28.42
CA ASP A 380 -9.84 13.11 -28.26
C ASP A 380 -8.89 13.13 -27.05
N ASN A 381 -8.26 14.27 -26.79
CA ASN A 381 -7.57 14.62 -25.54
C ASN A 381 -6.55 13.57 -25.08
N PHE A 382 -5.60 13.23 -25.94
CA PHE A 382 -4.46 12.40 -25.54
C PHE A 382 -3.63 13.12 -24.49
N VAL A 383 -3.34 12.44 -23.39
CA VAL A 383 -2.46 12.93 -22.32
C VAL A 383 -1.34 11.92 -22.11
N LEU A 384 -0.10 12.40 -22.21
CA LEU A 384 1.09 11.61 -21.97
C LEU A 384 1.83 12.18 -20.76
N MET A 385 1.91 11.42 -19.68
CA MET A 385 2.65 11.79 -18.47
C MET A 385 3.99 11.08 -18.43
N TYR A 386 5.07 11.78 -18.08
CA TYR A 386 6.39 11.22 -17.82
C TYR A 386 6.63 11.11 -16.30
N LEU A 387 7.02 9.92 -15.85
CA LEU A 387 7.22 9.58 -14.45
C LEU A 387 8.71 9.58 -14.04
N GLY A 388 9.59 10.01 -14.95
CA GLY A 388 11.02 9.99 -14.72
C GLY A 388 11.70 8.74 -15.27
N TYR A 389 13.03 8.82 -15.29
CA TYR A 389 13.90 7.69 -15.59
C TYR A 389 14.38 7.08 -14.28
N GLU A 390 13.97 5.85 -14.03
CA GLU A 390 14.67 4.99 -13.08
C GLU A 390 15.57 4.06 -13.89
N GLU A 391 16.87 4.13 -13.64
CA GLU A 391 17.79 3.17 -14.22
C GLU A 391 17.40 1.77 -13.72
N PRO A 392 16.99 0.86 -14.63
CA PRO A 392 16.63 -0.47 -14.20
C PRO A 392 17.89 -1.18 -13.70
N ASN A 393 17.71 -2.02 -12.69
CA ASN A 393 18.74 -2.95 -12.20
C ASN A 393 19.97 -2.26 -11.61
N VAL A 394 19.76 -1.22 -10.82
CA VAL A 394 20.81 -0.59 -10.01
C VAL A 394 20.86 -1.24 -8.64
N LEU A 395 22.04 -1.74 -8.27
CA LEU A 395 22.29 -2.21 -6.92
C LEU A 395 22.23 -1.02 -5.95
N VAL A 396 21.61 -1.23 -4.78
CA VAL A 396 21.70 -0.25 -3.71
C VAL A 396 23.15 -0.19 -3.24
N GLU A 397 23.73 1.00 -3.25
CA GLU A 397 25.05 1.26 -2.65
C GLU A 397 24.88 1.98 -1.31
N LEU A 398 25.69 1.57 -0.33
CA LEU A 398 25.75 2.25 0.95
C LEU A 398 26.44 3.61 0.78
N PRO A 399 25.81 4.75 1.15
CA PRO A 399 26.39 6.07 0.94
C PRO A 399 27.73 6.27 1.67
N GLU A 400 28.61 7.09 1.10
CA GLU A 400 29.89 7.41 1.71
C GLU A 400 29.70 8.06 3.10
N GLY A 401 30.28 7.43 4.13
CA GLY A 401 30.19 7.91 5.51
C GLY A 401 29.12 7.23 6.36
N VAL A 402 28.22 6.45 5.77
CA VAL A 402 27.29 5.58 6.52
C VAL A 402 28.05 4.32 6.97
N ILE A 403 28.01 4.03 8.26
CA ILE A 403 28.77 2.93 8.87
C ILE A 403 27.82 1.76 9.14
N PRO A 404 28.01 0.60 8.49
CA PRO A 404 27.22 -0.58 8.77
C PRO A 404 27.59 -1.20 10.12
N GLN A 405 26.60 -1.80 10.76
CA GLN A 405 26.73 -2.56 12.01
C GLN A 405 26.48 -4.03 11.70
N THR A 406 27.21 -4.92 12.38
CA THR A 406 26.93 -6.36 12.32
C THR A 406 25.68 -6.68 13.12
N TRP A 407 24.75 -7.37 12.47
CA TRP A 407 23.52 -7.90 13.03
C TRP A 407 23.47 -9.40 12.74
N THR A 408 22.53 -10.11 13.33
CA THR A 408 22.22 -11.51 12.98
C THR A 408 20.85 -11.54 12.35
N ILE A 409 20.71 -12.24 11.22
CA ILE A 409 19.42 -12.64 10.65
C ILE A 409 19.11 -14.06 11.12
N GLU A 410 17.90 -14.28 11.59
CA GLU A 410 17.37 -15.59 11.94
C GLU A 410 15.97 -15.76 11.35
N GLY A 411 15.70 -16.87 10.67
CA GLY A 411 14.37 -17.11 10.10
C GLY A 411 14.29 -18.31 9.16
N ASN A 412 13.17 -18.42 8.46
CA ASN A 412 12.91 -19.54 7.55
C ASN A 412 12.90 -19.07 6.08
N PHE A 413 13.72 -19.70 5.25
CA PHE A 413 13.70 -19.51 3.80
C PHE A 413 13.11 -20.73 3.10
N ARG A 414 12.04 -20.53 2.31
CA ARG A 414 11.36 -21.58 1.57
C ARG A 414 11.70 -21.53 0.10
N THR A 415 12.06 -22.69 -0.44
CA THR A 415 12.12 -22.95 -1.89
C THR A 415 11.00 -23.91 -2.28
N ASN A 416 10.82 -24.15 -3.57
CA ASN A 416 9.85 -25.14 -4.07
C ASN A 416 10.07 -26.57 -3.53
N SER A 417 11.23 -26.90 -2.95
CA SER A 417 11.58 -28.27 -2.53
C SER A 417 11.85 -28.43 -1.03
N ALA A 418 12.11 -27.36 -0.30
CA ALA A 418 12.52 -27.43 1.11
C ALA A 418 12.32 -26.09 1.84
N VAL A 419 12.29 -26.15 3.18
CA VAL A 419 12.43 -25.02 4.09
C VAL A 419 13.80 -25.12 4.76
N TYR A 420 14.54 -24.02 4.77
CA TYR A 420 15.84 -23.89 5.41
C TYR A 420 15.72 -22.92 6.59
N GLN A 421 16.18 -23.35 7.75
CA GLN A 421 16.39 -22.45 8.89
C GLN A 421 17.74 -21.76 8.69
N VAL A 422 17.73 -20.45 8.67
CA VAL A 422 18.91 -19.62 8.47
C VAL A 422 19.19 -18.86 9.76
N GLN A 423 20.45 -18.85 10.16
CA GLN A 423 20.96 -18.02 11.25
C GLN A 423 22.38 -17.60 10.89
N ASP A 424 22.55 -16.38 10.41
CA ASP A 424 23.81 -15.87 9.88
C ASP A 424 24.07 -14.42 10.28
N ASP A 425 25.34 -14.02 10.29
CA ASP A 425 25.74 -12.63 10.48
C ASP A 425 25.48 -11.83 9.19
N THR A 426 24.92 -10.65 9.35
CA THR A 426 24.56 -9.72 8.27
C THR A 426 24.93 -8.29 8.64
N GLN A 427 24.69 -7.33 7.75
CA GLN A 427 24.93 -5.91 7.99
C GLN A 427 23.65 -5.10 7.90
N VAL A 428 23.48 -4.19 8.85
CA VAL A 428 22.42 -3.18 8.87
C VAL A 428 23.04 -1.80 9.12
N ALA A 429 22.59 -0.79 8.39
CA ALA A 429 23.04 0.59 8.58
C ALA A 429 21.87 1.56 8.64
N PHE A 430 22.02 2.60 9.46
CA PHE A 430 21.03 3.67 9.61
C PHE A 430 21.64 5.01 9.20
N ASP A 431 20.93 5.77 8.39
CA ASP A 431 21.21 7.17 8.05
C ASP A 431 19.96 8.01 8.29
N GLY A 432 19.83 8.55 9.51
CA GLY A 432 18.60 9.15 9.98
C GLY A 432 17.46 8.13 9.99
N ASN A 433 16.42 8.37 9.19
CA ASN A 433 15.29 7.45 9.02
C ASN A 433 15.51 6.45 7.86
N VAL A 434 16.58 6.58 7.07
CA VAL A 434 16.87 5.62 6.00
C VAL A 434 17.57 4.42 6.59
N VAL A 435 17.13 3.22 6.21
CA VAL A 435 17.69 1.95 6.68
C VAL A 435 18.24 1.18 5.48
N TYR A 436 19.42 0.59 5.64
CA TYR A 436 20.05 -0.30 4.67
C TYR A 436 20.24 -1.67 5.30
N MET A 437 19.91 -2.73 4.57
CA MET A 437 19.95 -4.11 5.08
C MET A 437 20.51 -5.08 4.03
N GLN A 438 21.34 -6.02 4.47
CA GLN A 438 21.84 -7.18 3.72
C GLN A 438 21.17 -8.48 4.20
N GLY A 439 21.39 -9.59 3.50
CA GLY A 439 21.03 -10.94 3.97
C GLY A 439 19.62 -11.43 3.63
N LEU A 440 18.74 -10.59 3.07
CA LEU A 440 17.42 -11.04 2.59
C LEU A 440 17.44 -11.71 1.22
N SER A 441 18.46 -11.46 0.40
CA SER A 441 18.67 -12.24 -0.82
C SER A 441 19.48 -13.48 -0.47
N TYR A 442 18.93 -14.66 -0.76
CA TYR A 442 19.60 -15.92 -0.48
C TYR A 442 20.76 -16.18 -1.45
N TYR A 443 20.64 -15.71 -2.70
CA TYR A 443 21.68 -15.89 -3.72
C TYR A 443 22.69 -14.73 -3.79
N PHE A 444 22.32 -13.55 -3.28
CA PHE A 444 23.15 -12.36 -3.22
C PHE A 444 23.19 -11.78 -1.80
N GLU A 445 23.76 -12.55 -0.85
CA GLU A 445 23.79 -12.21 0.59
C GLU A 445 24.34 -10.80 0.91
N ASP A 446 25.31 -10.35 0.11
CA ASP A 446 25.95 -9.03 0.22
C ASP A 446 25.16 -7.89 -0.44
N ALA A 447 24.04 -8.18 -1.12
CA ALA A 447 23.24 -7.15 -1.77
C ALA A 447 22.51 -6.30 -0.73
N TRP A 448 22.62 -4.99 -0.86
CA TRP A 448 21.87 -4.06 -0.03
C TRP A 448 20.45 -3.90 -0.58
N ILE A 449 19.50 -3.77 0.34
CA ILE A 449 18.22 -3.13 0.09
C ILE A 449 18.09 -1.88 0.96
N LYS A 450 17.29 -0.91 0.51
CA LYS A 450 17.06 0.37 1.18
C LYS A 450 15.60 0.51 1.58
N GLY A 451 15.35 1.00 2.78
CA GLY A 451 14.04 1.25 3.34
C GLY A 451 13.99 2.51 4.18
N THR A 452 12.84 2.76 4.79
CA THR A 452 12.60 3.93 5.65
C THR A 452 11.96 3.49 6.96
N TYR A 453 12.53 3.94 8.08
CA TYR A 453 11.97 3.82 9.41
C TYR A 453 10.98 4.96 9.69
N ASP A 454 9.77 4.60 10.10
CA ASP A 454 8.76 5.52 10.61
C ASP A 454 8.61 5.36 12.14
N PRO A 455 9.12 6.32 12.94
CA PRO A 455 9.03 6.26 14.40
C PRO A 455 7.60 6.32 14.94
N SER A 456 6.62 6.78 14.16
CA SER A 456 5.23 6.90 14.62
C SER A 456 4.50 5.55 14.60
N THR A 457 4.90 4.67 13.69
CA THR A 457 4.34 3.32 13.56
C THR A 457 5.28 2.25 14.13
N GLY A 458 6.57 2.57 14.29
CA GLY A 458 7.59 1.60 14.68
C GLY A 458 7.99 0.66 13.54
N HIS A 459 7.62 0.97 12.30
CA HIS A 459 7.88 0.10 11.15
C HIS A 459 9.08 0.58 10.32
N ILE A 460 9.81 -0.36 9.74
CA ILE A 460 10.73 -0.13 8.63
C ILE A 460 10.10 -0.72 7.37
N SER A 461 9.91 0.12 6.36
CA SER A 461 9.35 -0.28 5.07
C SER A 461 10.43 -0.24 3.98
N PHE A 462 10.62 -1.34 3.27
CA PHE A 462 11.48 -1.41 2.09
C PHE A 462 10.60 -1.54 0.83
N PRO A 463 10.71 -0.61 -0.14
CA PRO A 463 9.97 -0.70 -1.38
C PRO A 463 10.20 -2.02 -2.10
N SER A 464 9.12 -2.61 -2.63
CA SER A 464 9.20 -3.80 -3.47
C SER A 464 9.90 -3.55 -4.82
N GLY A 465 10.52 -4.60 -5.37
CA GLY A 465 11.15 -4.55 -6.69
C GLY A 465 12.57 -3.96 -6.69
N GLN A 466 13.25 -3.99 -5.53
CA GLN A 466 14.65 -3.59 -5.42
C GLN A 466 15.55 -4.67 -5.99
N TYR A 467 16.39 -4.29 -6.95
CA TYR A 467 17.32 -5.20 -7.63
C TYR A 467 18.48 -5.60 -6.73
N VAL A 468 18.78 -6.90 -6.68
CA VAL A 468 19.84 -7.46 -5.81
C VAL A 468 20.95 -8.16 -6.57
N GLY A 469 20.74 -8.56 -7.82
CA GLY A 469 21.79 -9.18 -8.62
C GLY A 469 21.33 -9.86 -9.88
N GLU A 470 22.28 -10.33 -10.68
CA GLU A 470 22.06 -11.17 -11.85
C GLU A 470 23.01 -12.36 -11.81
N ASP A 471 22.50 -13.52 -12.16
CA ASP A 471 23.29 -14.72 -12.40
C ASP A 471 22.95 -15.36 -13.75
N GLU A 472 23.27 -16.65 -13.94
CA GLU A 472 22.97 -17.35 -15.20
C GLU A 472 21.47 -17.61 -15.44
N TYR A 473 20.62 -17.43 -14.43
CA TYR A 473 19.17 -17.63 -14.47
C TYR A 473 18.38 -16.32 -14.65
N GLY A 474 19.01 -15.16 -14.44
CA GLY A 474 18.47 -13.86 -14.78
C GLY A 474 18.63 -12.83 -13.67
N TYR A 475 17.86 -11.75 -13.77
CA TYR A 475 17.81 -10.68 -12.77
C TYR A 475 16.95 -11.08 -11.56
N GLU A 476 17.38 -10.67 -10.36
CA GLU A 476 16.66 -10.90 -9.11
C GLU A 476 16.30 -9.61 -8.38
N TYR A 477 15.12 -9.62 -7.76
CA TYR A 477 14.52 -8.48 -7.06
C TYR A 477 13.91 -8.94 -5.74
N MET A 478 14.00 -8.12 -4.70
CA MET A 478 13.31 -8.37 -3.43
C MET A 478 11.93 -7.76 -3.44
N MET A 479 10.92 -8.54 -3.04
CA MET A 479 9.52 -8.11 -3.00
C MET A 479 8.83 -8.52 -1.71
N GLY A 480 7.85 -7.75 -1.25
CA GLY A 480 6.97 -8.08 -0.14
C GLY A 480 5.62 -8.61 -0.63
N SER A 481 4.95 -9.43 0.17
CA SER A 481 3.50 -9.71 0.03
C SER A 481 2.92 -10.25 1.34
N TYR A 482 1.65 -9.97 1.62
CA TYR A 482 0.94 -10.54 2.77
C TYR A 482 0.30 -11.90 2.50
N ASP A 483 -0.05 -12.17 1.24
CA ASP A 483 -0.82 -13.34 0.83
C ASP A 483 -0.10 -14.22 -0.20
N GLY A 484 1.01 -13.74 -0.76
CA GLY A 484 1.77 -14.40 -1.82
C GLY A 484 1.20 -14.19 -3.22
N ASP A 485 0.15 -13.37 -3.36
CA ASP A 485 -0.52 -13.07 -4.63
C ASP A 485 -0.41 -11.58 -4.99
N VAL A 486 -0.44 -10.68 -3.99
CA VAL A 486 -0.43 -9.23 -4.18
C VAL A 486 0.88 -8.63 -3.69
N ILE A 487 1.58 -7.92 -4.56
CA ILE A 487 2.83 -7.22 -4.21
C ILE A 487 2.53 -6.13 -3.18
N SER A 488 3.33 -6.08 -2.12
CA SER A 488 3.38 -5.02 -1.12
C SER A 488 4.82 -4.63 -0.82
N ASP A 489 5.06 -3.56 -0.09
CA ASP A 489 6.40 -3.32 0.48
C ASP A 489 6.78 -4.41 1.48
N ILE A 490 8.07 -4.59 1.73
CA ILE A 490 8.59 -5.46 2.79
C ILE A 490 8.56 -4.68 4.09
N ILE A 491 7.91 -5.22 5.12
CA ILE A 491 7.66 -4.51 6.37
C ILE A 491 8.29 -5.26 7.54
N PHE A 492 9.06 -4.53 8.35
CA PHE A 492 9.54 -4.99 9.64
C PHE A 492 8.98 -4.12 10.76
N GLU A 493 8.57 -4.70 11.87
CA GLU A 493 8.49 -3.99 13.16
C GLU A 493 9.91 -3.81 13.70
N TYR A 494 10.26 -2.62 14.20
CA TYR A 494 11.61 -2.32 14.71
C TYR A 494 11.57 -1.75 16.12
N ASP A 495 12.25 -2.43 17.06
CA ASP A 495 12.54 -1.95 18.41
C ASP A 495 13.97 -1.37 18.48
N PRO A 496 14.12 -0.03 18.58
CA PRO A 496 15.42 0.61 18.69
C PRO A 496 16.08 0.47 20.07
N ILE A 497 15.33 0.10 21.12
CA ILE A 497 15.86 -0.09 22.48
C ILE A 497 16.66 -1.38 22.54
N VAL A 498 16.08 -2.47 22.02
CA VAL A 498 16.72 -3.79 22.01
C VAL A 498 17.43 -4.10 20.69
N GLN A 499 17.32 -3.20 19.71
CA GLN A 499 17.89 -3.32 18.37
C GLN A 499 17.47 -4.63 17.69
N MET A 500 16.16 -4.82 17.56
CA MET A 500 15.55 -6.03 16.97
C MET A 500 14.50 -5.63 15.94
N MET A 501 14.49 -6.30 14.80
CA MET A 501 13.48 -6.16 13.76
C MET A 501 12.78 -7.49 13.53
N THR A 502 11.45 -7.49 13.46
CA THR A 502 10.65 -8.68 13.21
C THR A 502 9.84 -8.49 11.93
N LEU A 503 9.96 -9.44 11.01
CA LEU A 503 9.30 -9.40 9.73
C LEU A 503 7.77 -9.55 9.90
N VAL A 504 7.01 -8.68 9.25
CA VAL A 504 5.54 -8.64 9.34
C VAL A 504 4.87 -9.42 8.22
N ASN A 505 5.47 -9.44 7.03
CA ASN A 505 4.93 -10.07 5.82
C ASN A 505 5.96 -10.97 5.13
N TYR A 506 5.60 -11.67 4.06
CA TYR A 506 6.55 -12.52 3.34
C TYR A 506 7.50 -11.69 2.48
N VAL A 507 8.75 -12.12 2.37
CA VAL A 507 9.75 -11.52 1.45
C VAL A 507 10.13 -12.50 0.37
N PHE A 508 9.88 -12.16 -0.89
CA PHE A 508 10.14 -12.98 -2.07
C PHE A 508 11.41 -12.54 -2.76
N GLU A 509 12.24 -13.52 -3.11
CA GLU A 509 13.37 -13.34 -4.03
C GLU A 509 12.88 -13.71 -5.43
N ASN A 510 12.80 -12.70 -6.29
CA ASN A 510 11.87 -12.67 -7.40
C ASN A 510 12.55 -12.40 -8.75
N SER A 511 12.12 -13.07 -9.82
CA SER A 511 12.70 -12.89 -11.17
C SER A 511 12.16 -11.69 -11.96
N SER A 512 11.14 -11.01 -11.42
CA SER A 512 10.46 -9.87 -12.06
C SER A 512 10.38 -8.68 -11.11
N ARG A 513 10.42 -7.47 -11.67
CA ARG A 513 10.29 -6.23 -10.90
C ARG A 513 8.83 -5.87 -10.61
N SER A 514 7.88 -6.41 -11.37
CA SER A 514 6.48 -5.95 -11.38
C SER A 514 5.44 -7.06 -11.20
N GLU A 515 5.87 -8.32 -11.12
CA GLU A 515 4.99 -9.49 -10.97
C GLU A 515 5.63 -10.50 -10.04
N LEU A 516 4.84 -11.23 -9.23
CA LEU A 516 5.38 -12.32 -8.39
C LEU A 516 5.69 -13.56 -9.25
N ASN A 517 6.97 -13.82 -9.44
CA ASN A 517 7.55 -14.99 -10.08
C ASN A 517 8.87 -15.36 -9.37
N PHE A 518 8.74 -15.98 -8.19
CA PHE A 518 9.80 -16.09 -7.21
C PHE A 518 10.51 -17.44 -7.20
N PHE A 519 11.79 -17.41 -6.80
CA PHE A 519 12.62 -18.60 -6.60
C PHE A 519 12.45 -19.19 -5.20
N GLY A 520 12.22 -18.30 -4.22
CA GLY A 520 11.97 -18.63 -2.84
C GLY A 520 11.44 -17.42 -2.06
N TYR A 521 11.10 -17.65 -0.80
CA TYR A 521 10.61 -16.59 0.07
C TYR A 521 10.92 -16.83 1.54
N TRP A 522 11.05 -15.74 2.27
CA TRP A 522 11.26 -15.70 3.71
C TRP A 522 9.96 -15.57 4.48
N PHE A 523 9.95 -16.15 5.68
CA PHE A 523 8.93 -15.98 6.70
C PHE A 523 9.54 -16.18 8.09
N ASP A 524 8.88 -15.66 9.13
CA ASP A 524 9.35 -15.67 10.52
C ASP A 524 10.79 -15.16 10.67
N VAL A 525 11.11 -14.04 10.01
CA VAL A 525 12.47 -13.46 10.04
C VAL A 525 12.61 -12.45 11.16
N THR A 526 13.72 -12.55 11.87
CA THR A 526 14.16 -11.59 12.88
C THR A 526 15.57 -11.12 12.55
N TYR A 527 15.82 -9.82 12.69
CA TYR A 527 17.15 -9.24 12.75
C TYR A 527 17.41 -8.77 14.18
N TYR A 528 18.61 -8.97 14.73
CA TYR A 528 18.98 -8.38 16.01
C TYR A 528 20.46 -8.00 16.09
N ALA A 529 20.78 -6.96 16.85
CA ALA A 529 22.15 -6.56 17.13
C ALA A 529 22.62 -7.13 18.48
N GLY A 530 23.64 -8.00 18.46
CA GLY A 530 24.21 -8.61 19.67
C GLY A 530 23.53 -9.92 20.06
N GLU A 531 23.60 -10.30 21.34
CA GLU A 531 22.91 -11.52 21.83
C GLU A 531 21.40 -11.23 21.92
N PRO A 532 20.54 -12.13 21.41
CA PRO A 532 19.10 -11.92 21.45
C PRO A 532 18.64 -11.78 22.90
N ILE A 533 17.78 -10.79 23.18
CA ILE A 533 17.13 -10.70 24.49
C ILE A 533 16.07 -11.81 24.54
N VAL A 534 16.48 -12.96 25.06
CA VAL A 534 15.57 -14.06 25.38
C VAL A 534 14.65 -13.56 26.49
N LEU A 535 13.34 -13.56 26.20
CA LEU A 535 12.33 -13.34 27.23
C LEU A 535 12.29 -14.58 28.12
N GLU A 536 12.75 -14.44 29.36
CA GLU A 536 12.67 -15.51 30.35
C GLU A 536 11.40 -15.31 31.19
N PRO A 537 10.58 -16.36 31.37
CA PRO A 537 9.45 -16.31 32.29
C PRO A 537 9.95 -16.04 33.72
N VAL A 538 9.04 -15.60 34.59
CA VAL A 538 9.36 -15.31 35.99
C VAL A 538 9.98 -16.54 36.67
N ASP A 539 11.19 -16.37 37.21
CA ASP A 539 11.86 -17.39 38.03
C ASP A 539 11.16 -17.50 39.40
N VAL A 540 10.54 -18.65 39.66
CA VAL A 540 9.76 -18.92 40.87
C VAL A 540 10.63 -19.72 41.86
N PRO A 541 10.78 -19.28 43.13
CA PRO A 541 11.56 -20.02 44.11
C PRO A 541 11.08 -21.48 44.26
N GLU A 542 12.01 -22.44 44.21
CA GLU A 542 11.68 -23.88 44.32
C GLU A 542 10.94 -24.25 45.62
N ASP A 543 11.14 -23.49 46.69
CA ASP A 543 10.52 -23.67 48.00
C ASP A 543 9.36 -22.69 48.28
N LEU A 544 8.87 -21.98 47.25
CA LEU A 544 7.72 -21.09 47.37
C LEU A 544 6.48 -21.88 47.85
N VAL A 545 5.91 -21.45 48.96
CA VAL A 545 4.60 -21.93 49.42
C VAL A 545 3.53 -21.00 48.87
N ALA A 546 2.86 -21.44 47.80
CA ALA A 546 1.72 -20.74 47.25
C ALA A 546 0.41 -21.28 47.85
N GLU A 547 -0.54 -20.38 48.08
CA GLU A 547 -1.86 -20.69 48.62
C GLU A 547 -2.95 -20.33 47.61
N PRO A 548 -4.12 -21.00 47.63
CA PRO A 548 -5.20 -20.72 46.70
C PRO A 548 -5.91 -19.39 47.03
N TYR A 549 -6.12 -18.58 46.01
CA TYR A 549 -6.90 -17.35 46.04
C TYR A 549 -8.06 -17.46 45.04
N MET A 550 -8.97 -16.50 45.11
CA MET A 550 -10.06 -16.30 44.16
C MET A 550 -9.91 -14.92 43.55
N LEU A 551 -9.77 -14.87 42.24
CA LEU A 551 -9.86 -13.66 41.44
C LEU A 551 -11.30 -13.51 40.95
N THR A 552 -11.91 -12.37 41.25
CA THR A 552 -13.17 -11.93 40.64
C THR A 552 -12.94 -10.59 39.94
N ALA A 553 -13.45 -10.46 38.73
CA ALA A 553 -13.33 -9.25 37.92
C ALA A 553 -14.52 -9.14 36.94
N LEU A 554 -14.60 -8.04 36.23
CA LEU A 554 -15.28 -8.00 34.93
C LEU A 554 -14.22 -8.26 33.86
N SER A 555 -14.49 -9.15 32.90
CA SER A 555 -13.61 -9.42 31.77
C SER A 555 -14.18 -8.86 30.47
N LEU A 556 -13.31 -8.35 29.61
CA LEU A 556 -13.57 -8.01 28.21
C LEU A 556 -12.51 -8.67 27.33
N VAL A 557 -12.95 -9.54 26.43
CA VAL A 557 -12.13 -10.12 25.36
C VAL A 557 -12.37 -9.37 24.03
N PRO A 558 -11.36 -9.22 23.16
CA PRO A 558 -11.45 -8.44 21.91
C PRO A 558 -12.62 -8.80 21.01
N GLU A 559 -13.07 -10.06 21.05
CA GLU A 559 -14.09 -10.60 20.15
C GLU A 559 -15.53 -10.36 20.63
N SER A 560 -15.72 -10.00 21.90
CA SER A 560 -17.05 -10.06 22.55
C SER A 560 -17.73 -8.70 22.76
N ASP A 561 -17.03 -7.56 22.71
CA ASP A 561 -17.54 -6.19 22.99
C ASP A 561 -18.45 -6.05 24.25
N VAL A 562 -18.48 -7.06 25.12
CA VAL A 562 -19.41 -7.21 26.24
C VAL A 562 -18.61 -7.64 27.46
N TRP A 563 -18.73 -6.86 28.52
CA TRP A 563 -18.17 -7.19 29.82
C TRP A 563 -18.96 -8.32 30.48
N THR A 564 -18.26 -9.35 30.94
CA THR A 564 -18.86 -10.50 31.64
C THR A 564 -18.23 -10.69 33.02
N ASP A 565 -18.98 -11.28 33.94
CA ASP A 565 -18.44 -11.65 35.25
C ASP A 565 -17.36 -12.72 35.05
N PHE A 566 -16.15 -12.44 35.53
CA PHE A 566 -15.00 -13.33 35.44
C PHE A 566 -14.63 -13.86 36.81
N THR A 567 -14.32 -15.15 36.89
CA THR A 567 -13.90 -15.81 38.13
C THR A 567 -12.82 -16.83 37.83
N PHE A 568 -11.69 -16.72 38.52
CA PHE A 568 -10.53 -17.58 38.35
C PHE A 568 -9.89 -17.90 39.72
N GLN A 569 -9.19 -19.03 39.86
CA GLN A 569 -8.54 -19.41 41.13
C GLN A 569 -7.01 -19.41 40.99
N PRO A 570 -6.35 -18.25 41.17
CA PRO A 570 -4.90 -18.19 41.12
C PRO A 570 -4.25 -18.76 42.39
N GLN A 571 -2.98 -19.14 42.28
CA GLN A 571 -2.13 -19.35 43.47
C GLN A 571 -1.34 -18.09 43.77
N VAL A 572 -1.19 -17.75 45.05
CA VAL A 572 -0.38 -16.61 45.49
C VAL A 572 0.62 -17.04 46.56
N GLY A 573 1.89 -16.72 46.34
CA GLY A 573 2.98 -17.01 47.27
C GLY A 573 3.79 -15.76 47.63
N PHE A 574 4.32 -15.73 48.85
CA PHE A 574 5.19 -14.65 49.32
C PHE A 574 6.59 -15.19 49.60
N ASP A 575 7.62 -14.52 49.08
CA ASP A 575 9.03 -14.72 49.45
C ASP A 575 9.66 -13.37 49.83
N GLY A 576 9.73 -13.10 51.13
CA GLY A 576 10.14 -11.79 51.63
C GLY A 576 9.17 -10.69 51.19
N ASN A 577 9.66 -9.77 50.36
CA ASN A 577 8.84 -8.71 49.76
C ASN A 577 8.38 -9.07 48.34
N ASP A 578 8.85 -10.16 47.75
CA ASP A 578 8.37 -10.59 46.44
C ASP A 578 7.06 -11.36 46.59
N VAL A 579 6.09 -11.04 45.73
CA VAL A 579 4.76 -11.65 45.70
C VAL A 579 4.54 -12.25 44.32
N TYR A 580 4.26 -13.55 44.29
CA TYR A 580 4.13 -14.33 43.07
C TYR A 580 2.66 -14.69 42.87
N PHE A 581 2.17 -14.49 41.66
CA PHE A 581 0.80 -14.79 41.25
C PHE A 581 0.81 -15.77 40.09
N ASN A 582 0.09 -16.88 40.22
CA ASN A 582 -0.02 -17.90 39.18
C ASN A 582 -1.40 -17.82 38.53
N GLY A 583 -1.41 -17.40 37.25
CA GLY A 583 -2.60 -17.25 36.44
C GLY A 583 -3.43 -15.99 36.71
N PHE A 584 -3.77 -15.28 35.63
CA PHE A 584 -4.73 -14.17 35.63
C PHE A 584 -5.86 -14.38 34.62
N SER A 585 -5.67 -15.31 33.68
CA SER A 585 -6.65 -15.72 32.66
C SER A 585 -6.68 -17.25 32.55
N THR A 586 -7.63 -17.78 31.79
CA THR A 586 -7.75 -19.22 31.49
C THR A 586 -6.52 -19.78 30.79
N ASP A 587 -5.93 -18.99 29.90
CA ASP A 587 -4.85 -19.40 29.00
C ASP A 587 -3.46 -19.18 29.63
N SER A 588 -3.41 -18.43 30.73
CA SER A 588 -2.19 -18.15 31.51
C SER A 588 -2.12 -18.91 32.82
N LYS A 589 -2.94 -19.96 33.02
CA LYS A 589 -3.07 -20.67 34.31
C LYS A 589 -1.76 -21.20 34.90
N ASP A 590 -0.80 -21.57 34.06
CA ASP A 590 0.51 -22.11 34.47
C ASP A 590 1.62 -21.04 34.47
N MET A 591 1.28 -19.80 34.09
CA MET A 591 2.20 -18.67 33.98
C MET A 591 2.26 -17.88 35.29
N TRP A 592 3.41 -17.27 35.57
CA TRP A 592 3.66 -16.57 36.82
C TRP A 592 3.98 -15.10 36.58
N ALA A 593 3.35 -14.22 37.37
CA ALA A 593 3.75 -12.84 37.52
C ALA A 593 4.42 -12.63 38.88
N LYS A 594 5.37 -11.69 38.94
CA LYS A 594 6.03 -11.27 40.17
C LYS A 594 5.84 -9.77 40.37
N GLY A 595 5.28 -9.43 41.53
CA GLY A 595 5.27 -8.07 42.05
C GLY A 595 6.11 -7.92 43.31
N THR A 596 6.30 -6.68 43.76
CA THR A 596 7.02 -6.36 44.99
C THR A 596 6.09 -5.64 45.97
N LEU A 597 5.99 -6.18 47.19
CA LEU A 597 5.28 -5.59 48.32
C LEU A 597 6.05 -4.36 48.84
N SER A 598 5.33 -3.26 48.99
CA SER A 598 5.84 -2.00 49.53
C SER A 598 6.28 -2.14 50.99
N ASP A 599 7.23 -1.29 51.42
CA ASP A 599 7.74 -1.29 52.81
C ASP A 599 6.66 -1.07 53.87
N ASP A 600 5.56 -0.40 53.53
CA ASP A 600 4.41 -0.18 54.42
C ASP A 600 3.40 -1.34 54.42
N GLY A 601 3.61 -2.35 53.59
CA GLY A 601 2.80 -3.56 53.47
C GLY A 601 1.44 -3.35 52.82
N LYS A 602 1.21 -2.24 52.10
CA LYS A 602 -0.12 -1.87 51.58
C LYS A 602 -0.30 -2.02 50.08
N THR A 603 0.77 -2.15 49.30
CA THR A 603 0.68 -2.24 47.84
C THR A 603 1.66 -3.26 47.30
N VAL A 604 1.27 -3.97 46.27
CA VAL A 604 2.14 -4.83 45.46
C VAL A 604 2.20 -4.26 44.06
N THR A 605 3.41 -4.02 43.57
CA THR A 605 3.65 -3.46 42.22
C THR A 605 4.23 -4.53 41.31
N ILE A 606 3.52 -4.88 40.24
CA ILE A 606 3.99 -5.72 39.15
C ILE A 606 4.54 -4.81 38.05
N PRO A 607 5.79 -4.99 37.59
CA PRO A 607 6.40 -4.14 36.56
C PRO A 607 5.58 -4.10 35.26
N ALA A 608 5.55 -2.94 34.61
CA ALA A 608 4.89 -2.73 33.32
C ALA A 608 5.34 -3.79 32.30
N ASN A 609 4.35 -4.37 31.62
CA ASN A 609 4.52 -5.35 30.55
C ASN A 609 5.50 -6.50 30.89
N GLN A 610 5.39 -7.05 32.10
CA GLN A 610 6.21 -8.19 32.53
C GLN A 610 5.83 -9.43 31.72
N TYR A 611 6.83 -10.09 31.12
CA TYR A 611 6.63 -11.38 30.45
C TYR A 611 6.32 -12.47 31.47
N ILE A 612 5.20 -13.17 31.26
CA ILE A 612 4.71 -14.21 32.18
C ILE A 612 4.82 -15.62 31.59
N GLY A 613 4.95 -15.74 30.26
CA GLY A 613 5.18 -16.99 29.57
C GLY A 613 4.68 -17.00 28.13
N MET A 614 4.72 -18.19 27.52
CA MET A 614 4.25 -18.45 26.16
C MET A 614 3.25 -19.60 26.19
N LEU A 615 2.18 -19.49 25.40
CA LEU A 615 1.29 -20.60 25.09
C LEU A 615 1.71 -21.22 23.75
N ASP A 616 2.01 -22.52 23.77
CA ASP A 616 2.26 -23.31 22.55
C ASP A 616 1.02 -24.14 22.20
N VAL A 617 0.40 -23.81 21.06
CA VAL A 617 -0.77 -24.51 20.54
C VAL A 617 -0.31 -25.56 19.52
N MET A 618 -0.06 -26.77 20.02
CA MET A 618 0.29 -27.96 19.24
C MET A 618 1.54 -27.83 18.34
N GLY A 619 2.46 -26.92 18.66
CA GLY A 619 3.66 -26.64 17.86
C GLY A 619 3.38 -25.91 16.54
N ILE A 620 2.18 -25.33 16.38
CA ILE A 620 1.76 -24.61 15.18
C ILE A 620 1.73 -23.11 15.41
N TYR A 621 1.17 -22.69 16.56
CA TYR A 621 1.08 -21.28 16.93
C TYR A 621 1.70 -21.08 18.30
N THR A 622 2.46 -20.01 18.44
CA THR A 622 3.00 -19.57 19.73
C THR A 622 2.45 -18.19 20.02
N PHE A 623 2.01 -17.98 21.26
CA PHE A 623 1.49 -16.71 21.73
C PHE A 623 2.26 -16.31 22.98
N ASP A 624 2.97 -15.19 22.92
CA ASP A 624 3.64 -14.62 24.08
C ASP A 624 2.62 -13.88 24.96
N TYR A 625 2.79 -13.98 26.27
CA TYR A 625 1.93 -13.36 27.26
C TYR A 625 2.72 -12.43 28.17
N PHE A 626 2.18 -11.23 28.32
CA PHE A 626 2.65 -10.18 29.20
C PHE A 626 1.51 -9.71 30.09
N ILE A 627 1.85 -9.17 31.25
CA ILE A 627 0.89 -8.53 32.16
C ILE A 627 1.24 -7.06 32.36
N THR A 628 0.25 -6.17 32.25
CA THR A 628 0.46 -4.72 32.40
C THR A 628 -0.82 -4.01 32.84
N ALA A 629 -0.67 -2.76 33.27
CA ALA A 629 -1.75 -1.79 33.26
C ALA A 629 -1.49 -0.74 32.16
N VAL A 630 -2.47 0.14 31.90
CA VAL A 630 -2.29 1.32 31.04
C VAL A 630 -2.73 2.60 31.75
N ASP A 631 -2.11 3.72 31.41
CA ASP A 631 -2.53 5.06 31.87
C ASP A 631 -3.65 5.66 31.00
N ASP A 632 -4.14 6.85 31.36
CA ASP A 632 -5.22 7.55 30.64
C ASP A 632 -4.84 7.91 29.20
N GLU A 633 -3.54 7.95 28.88
CA GLU A 633 -2.99 8.20 27.56
C GLU A 633 -2.70 6.92 26.75
N GLY A 634 -2.93 5.73 27.34
CA GLY A 634 -2.73 4.43 26.71
C GLY A 634 -1.29 3.90 26.76
N HIS A 635 -0.41 4.49 27.57
CA HIS A 635 0.94 3.96 27.77
C HIS A 635 0.93 2.80 28.75
N LEU A 636 1.81 1.82 28.51
CA LEU A 636 2.01 0.68 29.40
C LEU A 636 2.66 1.16 30.71
N VAL A 637 2.05 0.84 31.85
CA VAL A 637 2.51 1.23 33.18
C VAL A 637 2.46 0.06 34.15
N ASP A 638 3.16 0.22 35.28
CA ASP A 638 3.16 -0.78 36.35
C ASP A 638 1.72 -1.05 36.84
N LEU A 639 1.42 -2.32 37.07
CA LEU A 639 0.18 -2.75 37.69
C LEU A 639 0.34 -2.69 39.22
N VAL A 640 -0.49 -1.88 39.86
CA VAL A 640 -0.47 -1.64 41.30
C VAL A 640 -1.71 -2.26 41.93
N LEU A 641 -1.48 -3.23 42.80
CA LEU A 641 -2.50 -3.89 43.60
C LEU A 641 -2.44 -3.34 45.04
N ASN A 642 -3.54 -2.81 45.54
CA ASN A 642 -3.71 -2.54 46.96
C ASN A 642 -3.80 -3.88 47.71
N TYR A 643 -3.10 -4.03 48.83
CA TYR A 643 -3.09 -5.25 49.63
C TYR A 643 -3.60 -4.98 51.05
N ASP A 644 -4.62 -5.73 51.45
CA ASP A 644 -5.12 -5.79 52.83
C ASP A 644 -4.66 -7.10 53.49
N ALA A 645 -3.68 -6.97 54.39
CA ALA A 645 -3.13 -8.10 55.13
C ALA A 645 -4.10 -8.71 56.15
N GLU A 646 -5.10 -7.97 56.64
CA GLU A 646 -6.09 -8.52 57.60
C GLU A 646 -7.04 -9.50 56.93
N THR A 647 -7.44 -9.21 55.69
CA THR A 647 -8.35 -10.04 54.89
C THR A 647 -7.63 -10.93 53.89
N SER A 648 -6.32 -10.72 53.68
CA SER A 648 -5.54 -11.36 52.61
C SER A 648 -6.18 -11.15 51.25
N THR A 649 -6.42 -9.89 50.91
CA THR A 649 -7.09 -9.47 49.69
C THR A 649 -6.26 -8.45 48.92
N PHE A 650 -6.17 -8.63 47.61
CA PHE A 650 -5.62 -7.66 46.67
C PHE A 650 -6.75 -7.00 45.87
N THR A 651 -6.66 -5.70 45.62
CA THR A 651 -7.61 -4.98 44.76
C THR A 651 -6.92 -3.97 43.86
N THR A 652 -7.46 -3.70 42.68
CA THR A 652 -7.04 -2.54 41.88
C THR A 652 -8.21 -1.92 41.13
N ASP A 653 -8.12 -0.61 40.94
CA ASP A 653 -9.01 0.17 40.07
C ASP A 653 -8.37 0.39 38.68
N GLN A 654 -7.14 -0.08 38.47
CA GLN A 654 -6.51 -0.08 37.14
C GLN A 654 -7.12 -1.19 36.29
N LEU A 655 -7.27 -0.90 34.99
CA LEU A 655 -7.50 -1.93 34.00
C LEU A 655 -6.24 -2.79 33.88
N LEU A 656 -6.39 -4.08 34.16
CA LEU A 656 -5.34 -5.07 34.01
C LEU A 656 -5.45 -5.69 32.61
N TYR A 657 -4.36 -5.65 31.86
CA TYR A 657 -4.28 -6.19 30.52
C TYR A 657 -3.43 -7.45 30.50
N ILE A 658 -4.00 -8.53 29.95
CA ILE A 658 -3.26 -9.67 29.45
C ILE A 658 -2.86 -9.35 28.02
N ASN A 659 -1.59 -9.01 27.84
CA ASN A 659 -1.05 -8.41 26.64
C ASN A 659 -0.25 -9.43 25.82
N GLY A 660 -0.33 -9.34 24.50
CA GLY A 660 0.31 -10.23 23.53
C GLY A 660 1.60 -9.66 22.93
N SER A 661 1.91 -8.39 23.21
CA SER A 661 3.10 -7.71 22.66
C SER A 661 3.97 -7.08 23.74
N LYS A 662 5.28 -7.17 23.58
CA LYS A 662 6.25 -6.45 24.42
C LYS A 662 6.24 -4.93 24.18
N LEU A 663 5.85 -4.49 22.98
CA LEU A 663 6.12 -3.14 22.48
C LEU A 663 4.92 -2.21 22.54
N LYS A 664 3.73 -2.78 22.37
CA LYS A 664 2.47 -2.04 22.28
C LYS A 664 1.38 -2.76 23.04
N LEU A 665 0.27 -2.05 23.22
CA LEU A 665 -0.95 -2.65 23.71
C LEU A 665 -1.58 -3.47 22.56
N ASP A 666 -1.53 -4.79 22.69
CA ASP A 666 -2.09 -5.80 21.81
C ASP A 666 -2.68 -6.91 22.69
N TYR A 667 -3.85 -6.67 23.26
CA TYR A 667 -4.34 -7.45 24.39
C TYR A 667 -5.23 -8.61 23.99
N TYR A 668 -5.12 -9.72 24.73
CA TYR A 668 -6.04 -10.86 24.65
C TYR A 668 -7.22 -10.72 25.60
N GLU A 669 -7.03 -10.06 26.74
CA GLU A 669 -8.08 -9.90 27.75
C GLU A 669 -7.84 -8.65 28.61
N ILE A 670 -8.92 -7.97 28.98
CA ILE A 670 -8.91 -6.85 29.93
C ILE A 670 -9.73 -7.25 31.15
N LEU A 671 -9.16 -7.06 32.34
CA LEU A 671 -9.84 -7.25 33.61
C LEU A 671 -10.06 -5.90 34.31
N ASP A 672 -11.30 -5.65 34.73
CA ASP A 672 -11.71 -4.47 35.50
C ASP A 672 -12.24 -4.88 36.88
N ASN A 673 -12.13 -3.99 37.86
CA ASN A 673 -12.53 -4.20 39.25
C ASN A 673 -11.94 -5.50 39.85
N VAL A 674 -10.66 -5.74 39.61
CA VAL A 674 -9.97 -6.96 40.03
C VAL A 674 -9.93 -7.05 41.56
N VAL A 675 -10.43 -8.16 42.10
CA VAL A 675 -10.34 -8.52 43.51
C VAL A 675 -9.79 -9.93 43.63
N ILE A 676 -8.64 -10.09 44.30
CA ILE A 676 -7.98 -11.39 44.52
C ILE A 676 -7.98 -11.68 46.03
N SER A 677 -8.82 -12.60 46.50
CA SER A 677 -9.00 -12.89 47.94
C SER A 677 -8.60 -14.31 48.29
N LYS A 678 -7.93 -14.49 49.43
CA LYS A 678 -7.52 -15.81 49.90
C LYS A 678 -8.71 -16.75 50.08
N MET A 679 -8.61 -17.95 49.51
CA MET A 679 -9.64 -18.98 49.67
C MET A 679 -9.45 -19.71 51.00
N THR A 680 -10.48 -19.69 51.85
CA THR A 680 -10.49 -20.53 53.06
C THR A 680 -10.92 -21.95 52.71
N ASP A 681 -10.19 -22.94 53.21
CA ASP A 681 -10.60 -24.34 53.13
C ASP A 681 -11.70 -24.65 54.16
N PHE A 682 -12.80 -25.28 53.73
CA PHE A 682 -13.90 -25.68 54.60
C PHE A 682 -14.66 -26.89 54.05
N ALA A 683 -15.30 -27.65 54.93
CA ALA A 683 -16.15 -28.77 54.53
C ALA A 683 -17.45 -28.26 53.88
N ALA A 684 -17.76 -28.74 52.68
CA ALA A 684 -18.92 -28.33 51.91
C ALA A 684 -19.44 -29.45 51.00
N THR A 685 -20.75 -29.48 50.75
CA THR A 685 -21.31 -30.38 49.75
C THR A 685 -21.32 -29.68 48.39
N PRO A 686 -20.63 -30.19 47.36
CA PRO A 686 -20.55 -29.54 46.06
C PRO A 686 -21.94 -29.49 45.39
N ALA A 687 -22.18 -28.45 44.59
CA ALA A 687 -23.41 -28.36 43.81
C ALA A 687 -23.49 -29.49 42.76
N ASP A 688 -24.73 -29.83 42.39
CA ASP A 688 -25.01 -30.87 41.41
C ASP A 688 -24.39 -30.50 40.04
N PRO A 689 -23.59 -31.40 39.42
CA PRO A 689 -23.02 -31.19 38.10
C PRO A 689 -24.08 -31.37 37.00
N GLN A 690 -23.72 -31.02 35.78
CA GLN A 690 -24.61 -31.16 34.62
C GLN A 690 -23.91 -31.82 33.45
N VAL A 691 -24.62 -32.72 32.77
CA VAL A 691 -24.24 -33.17 31.43
C VAL A 691 -24.85 -32.18 30.45
N THR A 692 -24.00 -31.46 29.73
CA THR A 692 -24.44 -30.39 28.83
C THR A 692 -24.59 -30.88 27.40
N SER A 693 -23.79 -31.88 26.98
CA SER A 693 -24.03 -32.60 25.74
C SER A 693 -23.46 -34.02 25.75
N ILE A 694 -24.04 -34.89 24.93
CA ILE A 694 -23.46 -36.18 24.55
C ILE A 694 -23.50 -36.25 23.03
N GLY A 695 -22.40 -36.66 22.43
CA GLY A 695 -22.30 -36.77 20.98
C GLY A 695 -21.27 -37.78 20.53
N ALA A 696 -21.05 -37.79 19.21
CA ALA A 696 -19.95 -38.52 18.60
C ALA A 696 -19.41 -37.72 17.42
N THR A 697 -18.09 -37.74 17.25
CA THR A 697 -17.43 -37.33 16.02
C THR A 697 -17.50 -38.49 15.00
N ALA A 698 -16.92 -38.31 13.81
CA ALA A 698 -16.78 -39.40 12.83
C ALA A 698 -15.99 -40.62 13.38
N TYR A 699 -15.26 -40.43 14.48
CA TYR A 699 -14.34 -41.42 15.03
C TYR A 699 -14.66 -41.81 16.48
N PHE A 700 -15.27 -40.92 17.28
CA PHE A 700 -15.17 -40.96 18.75
C PHE A 700 -16.40 -40.44 19.48
N PRO A 701 -17.03 -41.20 20.42
CA PRO A 701 -18.07 -40.68 21.30
C PRO A 701 -17.48 -39.77 22.39
N TYR A 702 -18.24 -38.75 22.79
CA TYR A 702 -17.85 -37.79 23.83
C TYR A 702 -19.01 -37.41 24.75
N ILE A 703 -18.67 -36.91 25.93
CA ILE A 703 -19.58 -36.26 26.88
C ILE A 703 -19.02 -34.88 27.24
N LYS A 704 -19.86 -33.85 27.21
CA LYS A 704 -19.53 -32.52 27.72
C LYS A 704 -20.24 -32.31 29.06
N ILE A 705 -19.49 -31.85 30.06
CA ILE A 705 -19.96 -31.70 31.43
C ILE A 705 -19.66 -30.30 31.95
N HIS A 706 -20.53 -29.79 32.81
CA HIS A 706 -20.31 -28.59 33.61
C HIS A 706 -20.32 -29.00 35.09
N VAL A 707 -19.20 -28.79 35.78
CA VAL A 707 -19.03 -29.08 37.21
C VAL A 707 -18.92 -27.73 37.94
N PRO A 708 -19.93 -27.31 38.71
CA PRO A 708 -19.90 -26.01 39.36
C PRO A 708 -18.84 -25.95 40.47
N VAL A 709 -18.00 -24.91 40.47
CA VAL A 709 -17.01 -24.62 41.53
C VAL A 709 -17.68 -23.93 42.73
N LYS A 710 -18.82 -24.45 43.15
CA LYS A 710 -19.60 -23.92 44.27
C LYS A 710 -20.30 -25.05 45.02
N ASP A 711 -20.60 -24.79 46.29
CA ASP A 711 -21.40 -25.68 47.12
C ASP A 711 -22.91 -25.52 46.87
N THR A 712 -23.72 -26.31 47.58
CA THR A 712 -25.20 -26.24 47.49
C THR A 712 -25.81 -24.92 47.98
N GLU A 713 -25.06 -24.10 48.70
CA GLU A 713 -25.46 -22.74 49.12
C GLU A 713 -24.99 -21.66 48.12
N GLY A 714 -24.28 -22.04 47.06
CA GLY A 714 -23.72 -21.16 46.05
C GLY A 714 -22.41 -20.49 46.46
N ARG A 715 -21.79 -20.91 47.57
CA ARG A 715 -20.47 -20.41 47.99
C ARG A 715 -19.39 -21.08 47.15
N LEU A 716 -18.40 -20.31 46.71
CA LEU A 716 -17.27 -20.84 45.96
C LEU A 716 -16.44 -21.81 46.83
N ILE A 717 -15.95 -22.88 46.22
CA ILE A 717 -15.14 -23.93 46.87
C ILE A 717 -13.81 -24.09 46.13
N GLN A 718 -12.79 -24.70 46.75
CA GLN A 718 -11.47 -24.82 46.11
C GLN A 718 -11.48 -25.85 44.97
N SER A 719 -11.10 -25.44 43.75
CA SER A 719 -11.11 -26.29 42.57
C SER A 719 -10.14 -27.47 42.67
N GLU A 720 -8.99 -27.27 43.32
CA GLU A 720 -7.96 -28.32 43.59
C GLU A 720 -8.46 -29.47 44.47
N GLN A 721 -9.50 -29.22 45.27
CA GLN A 721 -10.11 -30.25 46.12
C GLN A 721 -11.39 -30.81 45.50
N LEU A 722 -11.76 -30.36 44.30
CA LEU A 722 -12.95 -30.77 43.56
C LEU A 722 -12.57 -31.81 42.51
N TYR A 723 -13.36 -32.86 42.43
CA TYR A 723 -13.22 -33.97 41.49
C TYR A 723 -14.58 -34.27 40.89
N TYR A 724 -14.60 -34.96 39.76
CA TYR A 724 -15.82 -35.52 39.21
C TYR A 724 -15.66 -37.00 38.86
N THR A 725 -16.78 -37.70 38.84
CA THR A 725 -16.84 -39.10 38.41
C THR A 725 -17.89 -39.24 37.32
N ILE A 726 -17.59 -40.09 36.34
CA ILE A 726 -18.53 -40.45 35.29
C ILE A 726 -19.11 -41.82 35.62
N TRP A 727 -20.42 -41.94 35.49
CA TRP A 727 -21.21 -43.14 35.71
C TRP A 727 -21.93 -43.53 34.43
N TYR A 728 -22.16 -44.82 34.23
CA TYR A 728 -23.05 -45.32 33.20
C TYR A 728 -24.01 -46.35 33.78
N GLU A 729 -25.22 -46.42 33.24
CA GLU A 729 -26.20 -47.45 33.56
C GLU A 729 -26.25 -48.48 32.42
N LYS A 730 -26.10 -49.76 32.76
CA LYS A 730 -26.30 -50.90 31.86
C LYS A 730 -27.14 -51.96 32.55
N ASP A 731 -28.17 -52.48 31.86
CA ASP A 731 -29.10 -53.48 32.38
C ASP A 731 -29.71 -53.13 33.76
N GLY A 732 -29.95 -51.83 34.01
CA GLY A 732 -30.50 -51.32 35.27
C GLY A 732 -29.50 -51.27 36.44
N THR A 733 -28.20 -51.43 36.17
CA THR A 733 -27.12 -51.34 37.16
C THR A 733 -26.21 -50.15 36.84
N ALA A 734 -26.07 -49.21 37.78
CA ALA A 734 -25.14 -48.10 37.70
C ALA A 734 -23.71 -48.57 38.00
N GLN A 735 -22.75 -48.20 37.16
CA GLN A 735 -21.33 -48.51 37.29
C GLN A 735 -20.52 -47.23 37.08
N GLN A 736 -19.49 -47.03 37.90
CA GLN A 736 -18.56 -45.92 37.73
C GLN A 736 -17.58 -46.26 36.60
N LEU A 737 -17.34 -45.28 35.73
CA LEU A 737 -16.39 -45.39 34.65
C LEU A 737 -14.96 -45.28 35.22
N LYS A 738 -14.08 -46.16 34.74
CA LYS A 738 -12.67 -46.14 35.07
C LYS A 738 -11.87 -45.76 33.83
N PHE A 739 -11.06 -44.72 33.93
CA PHE A 739 -10.08 -44.34 32.92
C PHE A 739 -8.76 -45.06 33.22
N THR A 740 -8.18 -45.72 32.22
CA THR A 740 -6.94 -46.47 32.39
C THR A 740 -5.85 -45.96 31.46
N THR A 741 -4.61 -46.02 31.91
CA THR A 741 -3.43 -45.67 31.11
C THR A 741 -3.21 -46.58 29.89
N ALA A 742 -3.84 -47.76 29.88
CA ALA A 742 -3.81 -48.65 28.71
C ALA A 742 -4.70 -48.15 27.57
N ASP A 743 -5.77 -47.43 27.94
CA ASP A 743 -6.83 -46.98 27.05
C ASP A 743 -6.67 -45.50 26.67
N TYR A 744 -6.01 -44.71 27.53
CA TYR A 744 -5.78 -43.27 27.40
C TYR A 744 -4.28 -42.98 27.54
N SER A 745 -3.62 -42.63 26.43
CA SER A 745 -2.15 -42.60 26.35
C SER A 745 -1.51 -41.41 27.10
N TYR A 746 -2.27 -40.36 27.35
CA TYR A 746 -1.82 -39.15 28.06
C TYR A 746 -2.23 -39.13 29.55
N LEU A 747 -2.96 -40.15 30.00
CA LEU A 747 -3.40 -40.27 31.38
C LEU A 747 -2.20 -40.53 32.31
N PRO A 748 -2.01 -39.77 33.40
CA PRO A 748 -0.84 -39.95 34.26
C PRO A 748 -0.91 -41.23 35.11
N TYR A 749 -2.13 -41.70 35.43
CA TYR A 749 -2.40 -42.92 36.19
C TYR A 749 -3.88 -43.31 36.05
N ASP A 750 -4.20 -44.58 36.29
CA ASP A 750 -5.58 -45.06 36.31
C ASP A 750 -6.43 -44.30 37.33
N MET A 751 -7.56 -43.72 36.90
CA MET A 751 -8.41 -42.90 37.77
C MET A 751 -9.91 -43.17 37.56
N THR A 752 -10.67 -43.04 38.64
CA THR A 752 -12.14 -43.08 38.65
C THR A 752 -12.74 -41.76 39.13
N GLU A 753 -11.98 -41.01 39.94
CA GLU A 753 -12.24 -39.63 40.35
C GLU A 753 -11.26 -38.75 39.56
N VAL A 754 -11.77 -37.99 38.61
CA VAL A 754 -10.98 -37.11 37.74
C VAL A 754 -10.87 -35.75 38.45
N PRO A 755 -9.66 -35.21 38.68
CA PRO A 755 -9.49 -33.88 39.23
C PRO A 755 -10.23 -32.84 38.38
N TYR A 756 -10.89 -31.87 38.99
CA TYR A 756 -11.65 -30.86 38.25
C TYR A 756 -10.78 -30.06 37.27
N ASN A 757 -9.53 -29.76 37.65
CA ASN A 757 -8.58 -29.02 36.83
C ASN A 757 -7.81 -29.91 35.82
N TYR A 758 -8.10 -31.21 35.73
CA TYR A 758 -7.40 -32.10 34.80
C TYR A 758 -7.86 -31.89 33.35
N GLY A 759 -6.87 -31.75 32.45
CA GLY A 759 -7.02 -31.76 31.00
C GLY A 759 -5.70 -32.22 30.37
N ASP A 760 -5.78 -32.88 29.22
CA ASP A 760 -4.61 -33.37 28.47
C ASP A 760 -4.63 -32.96 26.99
N ASP A 761 -5.58 -32.09 26.61
CA ASP A 761 -5.80 -31.59 25.25
C ASP A 761 -5.90 -32.69 24.20
N TYR A 762 -6.28 -33.90 24.61
CA TYR A 762 -6.37 -35.06 23.73
C TYR A 762 -7.63 -35.89 23.96
N ASP A 763 -7.86 -36.33 25.19
CA ASP A 763 -9.05 -37.07 25.60
C ASP A 763 -9.91 -36.27 26.59
N PHE A 764 -9.30 -35.33 27.32
CA PHE A 764 -9.92 -34.44 28.29
C PHE A 764 -9.62 -32.99 27.91
N TYR A 765 -10.59 -32.31 27.31
CA TYR A 765 -10.49 -30.89 26.96
C TYR A 765 -11.27 -30.07 27.97
N ARG A 766 -10.54 -29.26 28.74
CA ARG A 766 -11.11 -28.38 29.76
C ARG A 766 -11.10 -26.95 29.23
N ASP A 767 -12.29 -26.36 29.11
CA ASP A 767 -12.48 -24.92 28.90
C ASP A 767 -12.67 -24.22 30.27
N SER A 768 -13.04 -22.95 30.33
CA SER A 768 -13.35 -22.21 31.56
C SER A 768 -14.52 -22.80 32.35
N GLU A 769 -15.62 -23.16 31.68
CA GLU A 769 -16.85 -23.63 32.34
C GLU A 769 -17.13 -25.13 32.15
N GLU A 770 -16.72 -25.72 31.02
CA GLU A 770 -17.07 -27.09 30.67
C GLU A 770 -15.84 -27.99 30.47
N THR A 771 -16.04 -29.30 30.60
CA THR A 771 -15.05 -30.33 30.25
C THR A 771 -15.66 -31.24 29.19
N LEU A 772 -14.99 -31.39 28.05
CA LEU A 772 -15.29 -32.42 27.07
C LEU A 772 -14.39 -33.63 27.35
N VAL A 773 -15.03 -34.79 27.54
CA VAL A 773 -14.36 -36.06 27.80
C VAL A 773 -14.68 -37.02 26.67
N TYR A 774 -13.67 -37.44 25.93
CA TYR A 774 -13.79 -38.51 24.96
C TYR A 774 -13.86 -39.86 25.66
N ILE A 775 -14.80 -40.69 25.22
CA ILE A 775 -15.05 -42.02 25.81
C ILE A 775 -14.51 -43.10 24.87
N ASN A 776 -13.31 -42.87 24.32
CA ASN A 776 -12.74 -43.64 23.21
C ASN A 776 -12.09 -44.94 23.65
N GLY A 777 -11.47 -44.91 24.83
CA GLY A 777 -10.69 -46.00 25.40
C GLY A 777 -11.52 -47.00 26.22
N VAL A 778 -12.81 -46.75 26.44
CA VAL A 778 -13.63 -47.68 27.23
C VAL A 778 -14.01 -48.91 26.41
N ASP A 779 -14.30 -50.02 27.08
CA ASP A 779 -14.76 -51.28 26.47
C ASP A 779 -15.79 -51.02 25.35
N GLU A 780 -15.65 -51.69 24.20
CA GLU A 780 -16.57 -51.58 23.05
C GLU A 780 -18.03 -51.80 23.45
N ASP A 781 -18.26 -52.62 24.48
CA ASP A 781 -19.57 -52.81 25.08
C ASP A 781 -20.12 -51.51 25.71
N ILE A 782 -19.27 -50.71 26.36
CA ILE A 782 -19.64 -49.41 26.95
C ILE A 782 -19.87 -48.35 25.87
N LYS A 783 -19.33 -48.48 24.66
CA LYS A 783 -19.62 -47.50 23.58
C LYS A 783 -21.04 -47.62 23.01
N THR A 784 -21.65 -48.80 23.14
CA THR A 784 -22.87 -49.14 22.38
C THR A 784 -24.07 -49.60 23.23
N THR A 785 -23.91 -49.87 24.54
CA THR A 785 -24.94 -50.58 25.34
C THR A 785 -25.42 -49.89 26.63
N TRP A 786 -25.06 -48.63 26.90
CA TRP A 786 -25.55 -47.89 28.07
C TRP A 786 -26.93 -47.25 27.82
N THR A 787 -27.74 -47.17 28.89
CA THR A 787 -29.07 -46.51 28.88
C THR A 787 -29.01 -45.07 29.37
N LYS A 788 -28.11 -44.78 30.32
CA LYS A 788 -27.90 -43.44 30.92
C LYS A 788 -26.43 -43.19 31.20
N MET A 789 -26.03 -41.92 31.13
CA MET A 789 -24.75 -41.43 31.63
C MET A 789 -25.02 -40.50 32.81
N GLY A 790 -24.23 -40.61 33.88
CA GLY A 790 -24.38 -39.82 35.10
C GLY A 790 -23.07 -39.17 35.50
N ILE A 791 -23.14 -37.97 36.08
CA ILE A 791 -21.96 -37.26 36.60
C ILE A 791 -22.17 -36.95 38.08
N GLN A 792 -21.13 -37.06 38.88
CA GLN A 792 -21.15 -36.74 40.30
C GLN A 792 -19.90 -35.95 40.68
N SER A 793 -20.09 -34.83 41.38
CA SER A 793 -19.02 -34.02 41.96
C SER A 793 -18.61 -34.58 43.32
N ILE A 794 -17.31 -34.57 43.61
CA ILE A 794 -16.71 -35.02 44.87
C ILE A 794 -15.81 -33.91 45.38
N TYR A 795 -15.98 -33.51 46.64
CA TYR A 795 -15.18 -32.43 47.24
C TYR A 795 -14.49 -32.91 48.52
N TYR A 796 -13.22 -32.58 48.67
CA TYR A 796 -12.35 -32.99 49.77
C TYR A 796 -12.00 -31.85 50.76
N GLY A 797 -12.83 -30.81 50.84
CA GLY A 797 -12.54 -29.64 51.67
C GLY A 797 -12.77 -29.79 53.17
N GLY A 798 -12.03 -29.00 53.94
CA GLY A 798 -12.00 -29.03 55.39
C GLY A 798 -11.55 -30.38 55.96
N GLY A 799 -10.88 -31.19 55.16
CA GLY A 799 -10.51 -32.58 55.50
C GLY A 799 -11.67 -33.57 55.49
N GLU A 800 -12.83 -33.21 54.95
CA GLU A 800 -14.00 -34.07 54.80
C GLU A 800 -14.26 -34.42 53.33
N ARG A 801 -14.86 -35.59 53.07
CA ARG A 801 -15.26 -36.02 51.72
C ARG A 801 -16.78 -35.91 51.57
N HIS A 802 -17.25 -35.03 50.71
CA HIS A 802 -18.67 -34.83 50.42
C HIS A 802 -18.94 -35.06 48.93
N GLU A 803 -20.16 -35.50 48.60
CA GLU A 803 -20.55 -35.81 47.22
C GLU A 803 -21.86 -35.10 46.85
N SER A 804 -22.00 -34.72 45.58
CA SER A 804 -23.28 -34.28 45.02
C SER A 804 -24.20 -35.49 44.74
N ASN A 805 -25.41 -35.22 44.23
CA ASN A 805 -26.19 -36.28 43.58
C ASN A 805 -25.48 -36.75 42.30
N ILE A 806 -25.78 -37.98 41.86
CA ILE A 806 -25.45 -38.41 40.49
C ILE A 806 -26.50 -37.83 39.54
N CYS A 807 -26.08 -36.93 38.67
CA CYS A 807 -26.92 -36.25 37.69
C CYS A 807 -26.95 -37.03 36.38
N TRP A 808 -28.06 -37.73 36.15
CA TRP A 808 -28.24 -38.63 35.00
C TRP A 808 -28.82 -37.93 33.78
N THR A 809 -28.35 -38.30 32.61
CA THR A 809 -28.93 -37.99 31.30
C THR A 809 -29.25 -39.28 30.55
N GLU A 810 -30.36 -39.31 29.80
CA GLU A 810 -30.82 -40.49 29.07
C GLU A 810 -30.28 -40.51 27.64
N ASN A 811 -30.02 -41.72 27.10
CA ASN A 811 -29.68 -41.88 25.69
C ASN A 811 -30.94 -41.82 24.81
N GLU A 812 -31.20 -40.69 24.13
CA GLU A 812 -32.37 -40.56 23.25
C GLU A 812 -32.40 -41.58 22.09
N ALA A 813 -31.25 -42.19 21.73
CA ALA A 813 -31.16 -43.22 20.70
C ALA A 813 -31.74 -44.58 21.14
N VAL A 814 -31.92 -44.84 22.44
CA VAL A 814 -32.43 -46.12 22.97
C VAL A 814 -33.97 -46.10 23.12
N THR A 815 -34.62 -44.95 22.95
CA THR A 815 -36.09 -44.76 23.06
C THR A 815 -36.90 -45.14 21.81
N VAL A 816 -36.45 -46.11 21.02
CA VAL A 816 -37.26 -46.71 19.93
C VAL A 816 -37.20 -48.24 19.95
N GLY A 817 -37.64 -48.84 21.06
CA GLY A 817 -37.88 -50.27 21.15
C GLY A 817 -38.95 -50.63 22.16
N ILE A 818 -40.15 -50.99 21.69
CA ILE A 818 -41.14 -51.68 22.53
C ILE A 818 -40.49 -53.01 22.96
N SER A 819 -40.10 -53.11 24.23
CA SER A 819 -39.35 -54.24 24.77
C SER A 819 -40.20 -55.44 25.20
N ASP A 820 -41.53 -55.34 25.21
CA ASP A 820 -42.39 -56.49 25.53
C ASP A 820 -43.77 -56.43 24.86
N ILE A 821 -44.10 -57.49 24.10
CA ILE A 821 -45.48 -57.81 23.69
C ILE A 821 -45.93 -59.02 24.52
N PRO A 822 -46.91 -58.90 25.43
CA PRO A 822 -47.42 -60.04 26.16
C PRO A 822 -48.12 -61.01 25.21
N THR A 823 -47.53 -62.18 24.98
CA THR A 823 -48.13 -63.28 24.22
C THR A 823 -49.21 -63.98 25.04
N ASN A 824 -50.39 -63.39 25.12
CA ASN A 824 -51.71 -64.05 25.02
C ASN A 824 -52.78 -63.12 25.59
N ASN A 825 -53.83 -62.85 24.81
CA ASN A 825 -55.21 -63.07 25.24
C ASN A 825 -56.16 -62.81 24.07
N ASN A 826 -56.80 -63.88 23.61
CA ASN A 826 -58.11 -63.95 22.92
C ASN A 826 -58.91 -62.63 22.90
N ARG A 827 -58.62 -61.74 21.95
CA ARG A 827 -59.51 -60.64 21.60
C ARG A 827 -59.94 -60.83 20.15
N GLU A 828 -61.24 -60.63 19.91
CA GLU A 828 -61.90 -60.78 18.62
C GLU A 828 -61.07 -60.14 17.49
N ARG A 829 -61.01 -60.82 16.34
CA ARG A 829 -60.22 -60.41 15.19
C ARG A 829 -60.82 -59.14 14.58
N VAL A 830 -60.40 -57.98 15.05
CA VAL A 830 -60.84 -56.69 14.49
C VAL A 830 -60.02 -56.37 13.25
N ILE A 831 -60.69 -56.16 12.13
CA ILE A 831 -60.09 -55.87 10.82
C ILE A 831 -60.29 -54.38 10.53
N TYR A 832 -59.27 -53.71 10.04
CA TYR A 832 -59.35 -52.33 9.59
C TYR A 832 -58.99 -52.22 8.10
N ASP A 833 -59.58 -51.28 7.36
CA ASP A 833 -59.05 -50.90 6.05
C ASP A 833 -57.79 -50.04 6.19
N LEU A 834 -57.15 -49.71 5.07
CA LEU A 834 -55.91 -48.92 5.05
C LEU A 834 -56.11 -47.47 5.50
N GLN A 835 -57.35 -47.02 5.67
CA GLN A 835 -57.71 -45.72 6.23
C GLN A 835 -58.02 -45.81 7.73
N GLY A 836 -57.83 -46.98 8.36
CA GLY A 836 -58.01 -47.16 9.80
C GLY A 836 -59.47 -47.33 10.24
N ARG A 837 -60.41 -47.57 9.33
CA ARG A 837 -61.83 -47.82 9.66
C ARG A 837 -62.06 -49.29 9.91
N ARG A 838 -62.84 -49.63 10.95
CA ARG A 838 -63.18 -51.02 11.29
C ARG A 838 -64.09 -51.64 10.22
N VAL A 839 -63.77 -52.86 9.79
CA VAL A 839 -64.44 -53.61 8.73
C VAL A 839 -64.96 -54.93 9.31
N GLU A 840 -66.28 -55.11 9.31
CA GLU A 840 -66.93 -56.31 9.87
C GLU A 840 -66.98 -57.48 8.86
N ALA A 841 -67.03 -57.18 7.55
CA ALA A 841 -67.11 -58.18 6.48
C ALA A 841 -66.14 -57.81 5.33
N PRO A 842 -64.85 -58.21 5.41
CA PRO A 842 -63.88 -57.86 4.40
C PRO A 842 -64.15 -58.60 3.08
N THR A 843 -63.98 -57.92 1.95
CA THR A 843 -63.95 -58.51 0.61
C THR A 843 -62.49 -58.76 0.19
N LYS A 844 -62.25 -59.19 -1.06
CA LYS A 844 -60.86 -59.36 -1.55
C LYS A 844 -60.15 -58.00 -1.57
N GLY A 845 -59.02 -57.88 -0.88
CA GLY A 845 -58.32 -56.62 -0.72
C GLY A 845 -57.29 -56.63 0.41
N MET A 846 -56.61 -55.50 0.62
CA MET A 846 -55.59 -55.34 1.65
C MET A 846 -56.17 -54.66 2.90
N TYR A 847 -55.95 -55.27 4.07
CA TYR A 847 -56.48 -54.83 5.36
C TYR A 847 -55.40 -54.85 6.44
N ILE A 848 -55.64 -54.15 7.55
CA ILE A 848 -54.83 -54.22 8.77
C ILE A 848 -55.53 -55.17 9.73
N ILE A 849 -54.90 -56.30 10.04
CA ILE A 849 -55.40 -57.31 10.98
C ILE A 849 -54.34 -57.50 12.05
N ASN A 850 -54.68 -57.25 13.31
CA ASN A 850 -53.75 -57.31 14.45
C ASN A 850 -52.45 -56.50 14.21
N GLY A 851 -52.59 -55.30 13.64
CA GLY A 851 -51.47 -54.39 13.37
C GLY A 851 -50.63 -54.73 12.13
N LYS A 852 -50.96 -55.79 11.38
CA LYS A 852 -50.23 -56.19 10.16
C LYS A 852 -51.07 -55.98 8.89
N LYS A 853 -50.43 -55.50 7.82
CA LYS A 853 -51.03 -55.45 6.48
C LYS A 853 -51.16 -56.87 5.92
N VAL A 854 -52.38 -57.31 5.63
CA VAL A 854 -52.72 -58.64 5.14
C VAL A 854 -53.60 -58.49 3.90
N VAL A 855 -53.25 -59.21 2.82
CA VAL A 855 -54.09 -59.29 1.61
C VAL A 855 -55.02 -60.50 1.75
N LEU A 856 -56.32 -60.24 1.80
CA LEU A 856 -57.36 -61.27 1.74
C LEU A 856 -57.67 -61.55 0.26
N LYS A 857 -57.51 -62.82 -0.14
CA LYS A 857 -57.62 -63.28 -1.55
C LYS A 857 -58.97 -63.89 -1.89
#